data_AF-A0A6J7DRY6-F1
#
_entry.id   AF-A0A6J7DRY6-F1
#
_cell.length_a   1.000
_cell.length_b   1.000
_cell.length_c   1.000
_cell.angle_alpha   90.00
_cell.angle_beta   90.00
_cell.angle_gamma   90.00
#
_symmetry.space_group_name_H-M   'P 1'
#
loop_
_entity.id
_entity.type
_entity.pdbx_description
1 polymer ?
#
loop_
_entity_poly.entity_id
_entity_poly.type
_entity_poly.pdbx_seq_one_letter_code
_entity_poly.pdbx_strand_id
1 'polypeptide(L)'
;MSTLKGLQSFQQRLTKRPDLHAGRFPYMDSLRALAAFSIVIFHFAGYAALPPEMDWLRPLQVRLGAGVLVFFVISGFLIYRPFVRANLEGGSRPETAGYAKRRFLRIVPAYFLALTVTAALAGKSDVFGPDGFLYYGFAQIYSPGLELRGLSVAWSLCIEATLYAFLPIWALFVGLVPARTAVERHRREISMLVLLIALGVATRIILSNTQGRVGAVSILAYLDIFALGMLLAYFSVAWEGRKLPSWLGWLNEYPGIAWALAALCIWAMATQTGPNRSAFQHAMTSDLWLRHGLSAAVGVLLVIPLAFGDQTKGTLRRVLSQPWFLWAGVVSYGVYLFHPIVLKKLKDAGAFPTHPNILEWWGMLLLVAAITAGIAAISWHLLERPLINLKNTPLLSKSRPALPQTAQIAIGIGGLAMIATGIFGTDYVFIDFVLVASGAVLAAAALIPANRPRPASSLLAGIGAVAVAFAIVPGLLTLSAPAPAKASTSAFPQRAYLAGTVGNGRIQLFLNGKVIASGPAPKNLKPSKSPFEIGGVTGGHGWSGSLDSVGVWDQPLSQDALRKQFLVGANGKTGSVKSVMHVSDGLVRWYGLGDIGKGVKDRASGTHGKVVGTVGQSPNHVAPGDHDGGAAKFLGKGRISTPPLLNVSPSNFTVATWVQTGASISDRTVAGVQGAWLLKTDISGHWTFGVKQGKAGYTVVSRQTAQRFVPGAAQQARIKETPSGVSLGGLLAGLLVLGAGLLLIPSVRRRVVRFTGSLSKR
;
A
#
# COMPACT_ATOMS: atom_id res chain seq x y z
N MET A 1 -26.59 38.52 8.02
CA MET A 1 -27.04 38.45 6.60
C MET A 1 -26.00 37.85 5.64
N SER A 2 -24.69 38.12 5.77
CA SER A 2 -23.64 37.54 4.89
C SER A 2 -23.45 36.02 5.05
N THR A 3 -23.60 35.50 6.26
CA THR A 3 -23.57 34.06 6.60
C THR A 3 -24.75 33.28 6.02
N LEU A 4 -25.95 33.88 6.03
CA LEU A 4 -27.16 33.30 5.43
C LEU A 4 -27.08 33.26 3.89
N LYS A 5 -26.57 34.33 3.25
CA LYS A 5 -26.30 34.32 1.80
C LYS A 5 -25.19 33.32 1.43
N GLY A 6 -24.19 33.15 2.28
CA GLY A 6 -23.15 32.12 2.14
C GLY A 6 -23.72 30.69 2.17
N LEU A 7 -24.56 30.39 3.16
CA LEU A 7 -25.29 29.12 3.29
C LEU A 7 -26.26 28.87 2.14
N GLN A 8 -27.02 29.89 1.72
CA GLN A 8 -27.93 29.79 0.57
C GLN A 8 -27.18 29.59 -0.75
N SER A 9 -26.03 30.25 -0.94
CA SER A 9 -25.18 30.05 -2.12
C SER A 9 -24.50 28.67 -2.12
N PHE A 10 -24.18 28.14 -0.94
CA PHE A 10 -23.62 26.80 -0.75
C PHE A 10 -24.68 25.72 -0.98
N GLN A 11 -25.89 25.89 -0.43
CA GLN A 11 -27.07 25.08 -0.74
C GLN A 11 -27.37 25.15 -2.24
N GLN A 12 -27.48 26.32 -2.86
CA GLN A 12 -27.71 26.46 -4.29
C GLN A 12 -26.64 25.78 -5.14
N ARG A 13 -25.36 25.78 -4.73
CA ARG A 13 -24.28 25.07 -5.45
C ARG A 13 -24.31 23.55 -5.22
N LEU A 14 -24.83 23.09 -4.09
CA LEU A 14 -25.07 21.67 -3.80
C LEU A 14 -26.36 21.15 -4.46
N THR A 15 -27.39 21.99 -4.61
CA THR A 15 -28.68 21.63 -5.19
C THR A 15 -28.78 21.88 -6.69
N LYS A 16 -27.90 22.70 -7.28
CA LYS A 16 -27.80 22.82 -8.73
C LYS A 16 -27.38 21.46 -9.27
N ARG A 17 -28.35 20.73 -9.85
CA ARG A 17 -28.08 19.50 -10.59
C ARG A 17 -26.90 19.78 -11.52
N PRO A 18 -25.89 18.89 -11.60
CA PRO A 18 -24.79 19.07 -12.54
C PRO A 18 -25.40 19.36 -13.90
N ASP A 19 -24.93 20.41 -14.59
CA ASP A 19 -25.29 20.58 -15.99
C ASP A 19 -24.93 19.26 -16.70
N LEU A 20 -25.97 18.53 -17.10
CA LEU A 20 -25.89 17.32 -17.90
C LEU A 20 -25.49 17.74 -19.32
N HIS A 21 -24.35 18.42 -19.46
CA HIS A 21 -23.79 18.69 -20.76
C HIS A 21 -23.46 17.36 -21.42
N ALA A 22 -23.81 17.25 -22.70
CA ALA A 22 -23.45 16.11 -23.55
C ALA A 22 -21.96 15.78 -23.36
N GLY A 23 -21.68 14.58 -22.86
CA GLY A 23 -20.31 14.07 -22.67
C GLY A 23 -19.75 14.09 -21.24
N ARG A 24 -20.46 14.58 -20.22
CA ARG A 24 -20.09 14.35 -18.80
C ARG A 24 -20.82 13.13 -18.24
N PHE A 25 -20.10 12.28 -17.51
CA PHE A 25 -20.63 11.09 -16.83
C PHE A 25 -20.67 11.33 -15.31
N PRO A 26 -21.60 12.16 -14.79
CA PRO A 26 -21.60 12.57 -13.38
C PRO A 26 -21.77 11.39 -12.41
N TYR A 27 -22.49 10.35 -12.82
CA TYR A 27 -22.75 9.18 -11.96
C TYR A 27 -21.50 8.31 -11.75
N MET A 28 -20.44 8.50 -12.56
CA MET A 28 -19.15 7.85 -12.31
C MET A 28 -18.48 8.39 -11.05
N ASP A 29 -18.76 9.63 -10.62
CA ASP A 29 -18.28 10.14 -9.34
C ASP A 29 -19.02 9.43 -8.19
N SER A 30 -20.34 9.26 -8.27
CA SER A 30 -21.12 8.49 -7.30
C SER A 30 -20.65 7.03 -7.21
N LEU A 31 -20.31 6.40 -8.33
CA LEU A 31 -19.74 5.05 -8.33
C LEU A 31 -18.37 4.98 -7.65
N ARG A 32 -17.52 6.01 -7.80
CA ARG A 32 -16.26 6.10 -7.05
C ARG A 32 -16.47 6.21 -5.54
N ALA A 33 -17.54 6.86 -5.09
CA ALA A 33 -17.89 6.90 -3.67
C ALA A 33 -18.20 5.49 -3.13
N LEU A 34 -19.01 4.73 -3.86
CA LEU A 34 -19.34 3.35 -3.52
C LEU A 34 -18.10 2.45 -3.53
N ALA A 35 -17.23 2.61 -4.53
CA ALA A 35 -15.96 1.88 -4.60
C ALA A 35 -15.01 2.26 -3.45
N ALA A 36 -14.92 3.54 -3.05
CA ALA A 36 -14.12 3.93 -1.89
C ALA A 36 -14.68 3.32 -0.60
N PHE A 37 -16.00 3.37 -0.41
CA PHE A 37 -16.65 2.85 0.78
C PHE A 37 -16.51 1.32 0.90
N SER A 38 -16.60 0.58 -0.21
CA SER A 38 -16.34 -0.86 -0.21
C SER A 38 -14.92 -1.20 0.25
N ILE A 39 -13.92 -0.38 -0.11
CA ILE A 39 -12.54 -0.51 0.39
C ILE A 39 -12.41 -0.17 1.87
N VAL A 40 -13.14 0.83 2.37
CA VAL A 40 -13.19 1.12 3.81
C VAL A 40 -13.71 -0.11 4.57
N ILE A 41 -14.82 -0.71 4.13
CA ILE A 41 -15.38 -1.92 4.75
C ILE A 41 -14.39 -3.09 4.67
N PHE A 42 -13.73 -3.25 3.52
CA PHE A 42 -12.72 -4.29 3.32
C PHE A 42 -11.55 -4.15 4.30
N HIS A 43 -11.00 -2.94 4.50
CA HIS A 43 -9.92 -2.73 5.46
C HIS A 43 -10.42 -2.78 6.91
N PHE A 44 -11.63 -2.31 7.18
CA PHE A 44 -12.25 -2.27 8.51
C PHE A 44 -12.25 -3.64 9.20
N ALA A 45 -12.54 -4.73 8.49
CA ALA A 45 -12.52 -6.06 9.13
C ALA A 45 -11.13 -6.47 9.66
N GLY A 46 -10.05 -5.77 9.28
CA GLY A 46 -8.68 -6.06 9.74
C GLY A 46 -8.43 -5.53 11.14
N TYR A 47 -9.35 -4.69 11.60
CA TYR A 47 -9.34 -3.99 12.86
C TYR A 47 -10.49 -4.44 13.76
N ALA A 48 -11.69 -4.61 13.20
CA ALA A 48 -12.87 -5.10 13.91
C ALA A 48 -13.22 -6.54 13.49
N ALA A 49 -13.33 -7.45 14.45
CA ALA A 49 -13.93 -8.76 14.22
C ALA A 49 -15.43 -8.62 13.92
N LEU A 50 -16.00 -9.51 13.11
CA LEU A 50 -17.45 -9.61 12.96
C LEU A 50 -18.06 -10.20 14.24
N PRO A 51 -19.23 -9.69 14.69
CA PRO A 51 -20.05 -10.38 15.68
C PRO A 51 -20.36 -11.82 15.23
N PRO A 52 -20.44 -12.80 16.15
CA PRO A 52 -20.74 -14.19 15.80
C PRO A 52 -21.99 -14.36 14.93
N GLU A 53 -23.02 -13.55 15.17
CA GLU A 53 -24.31 -13.54 14.45
C GLU A 53 -24.14 -13.10 12.98
N MET A 54 -23.07 -12.38 12.67
CA MET A 54 -22.74 -11.86 11.34
C MET A 54 -21.61 -12.63 10.66
N ASP A 55 -21.13 -13.74 11.22
CA ASP A 55 -19.97 -14.45 10.67
C ASP A 55 -20.19 -14.92 9.22
N TRP A 56 -21.45 -15.16 8.84
CA TRP A 56 -21.84 -15.49 7.47
C TRP A 56 -21.53 -14.38 6.45
N LEU A 57 -21.39 -13.11 6.89
CA LEU A 57 -20.98 -11.99 6.03
C LEU A 57 -19.47 -11.96 5.77
N ARG A 58 -18.66 -12.69 6.54
CA ARG A 58 -17.19 -12.67 6.43
C ARG A 58 -16.72 -12.92 4.99
N PRO A 59 -17.20 -13.94 4.25
CA PRO A 59 -16.74 -14.18 2.88
C PRO A 59 -17.13 -13.05 1.92
N LEU A 60 -18.25 -12.36 2.14
CA LEU A 60 -18.68 -11.22 1.31
C LEU A 60 -17.84 -9.98 1.60
N GLN A 61 -17.64 -9.67 2.88
CA GLN A 61 -16.90 -8.49 3.33
C GLN A 61 -15.48 -8.43 2.74
N VAL A 62 -14.83 -9.58 2.63
CA VAL A 62 -13.46 -9.68 2.13
C VAL A 62 -13.38 -9.56 0.61
N ARG A 63 -14.51 -9.68 -0.11
CA ARG A 63 -14.60 -9.46 -1.56
C ARG A 63 -14.87 -8.02 -1.94
N LEU A 64 -15.23 -7.17 -0.98
CA LEU A 64 -15.37 -5.73 -1.21
C LEU A 64 -14.04 -5.04 -1.59
N GLY A 65 -12.91 -5.72 -1.40
CA GLY A 65 -11.61 -5.33 -1.97
C GLY A 65 -11.62 -5.18 -3.50
N ALA A 66 -12.57 -5.81 -4.21
CA ALA A 66 -12.78 -5.64 -5.65
C ALA A 66 -13.11 -4.19 -6.04
N GLY A 67 -13.48 -3.32 -5.08
CA GLY A 67 -13.65 -1.88 -5.30
C GLY A 67 -12.45 -1.20 -5.98
N VAL A 68 -11.22 -1.68 -5.73
CA VAL A 68 -10.01 -1.16 -6.41
C VAL A 68 -10.10 -1.38 -7.93
N LEU A 69 -10.59 -2.54 -8.36
CA LEU A 69 -10.70 -2.87 -9.79
C LEU A 69 -11.82 -2.07 -10.45
N VAL A 70 -12.85 -1.69 -9.71
CA VAL A 70 -13.87 -0.73 -10.18
C VAL A 70 -13.22 0.63 -10.48
N PHE A 71 -12.31 1.13 -9.63
CA PHE A 71 -11.52 2.34 -9.94
C PHE A 71 -10.70 2.18 -11.21
N PHE A 72 -10.10 1.03 -11.45
CA PHE A 72 -9.32 0.78 -12.68
C PHE A 72 -10.18 0.82 -13.94
N VAL A 73 -11.37 0.20 -13.92
CA VAL A 73 -12.31 0.27 -15.05
C VAL A 73 -12.80 1.71 -15.27
N ILE A 74 -13.13 2.46 -14.20
CA ILE A 74 -13.51 3.88 -14.29
C ILE A 74 -12.38 4.73 -14.88
N SER A 75 -11.15 4.49 -14.45
CA SER A 75 -9.96 5.20 -14.93
C SER A 75 -9.68 4.88 -16.40
N GLY A 76 -9.73 3.62 -16.81
CA GLY A 76 -9.65 3.23 -18.23
C GLY A 76 -10.73 3.92 -19.07
N PHE A 77 -11.97 3.93 -18.58
CA PHE A 77 -13.11 4.54 -19.25
C PHE A 77 -12.94 6.05 -19.45
N LEU A 78 -12.82 6.80 -18.35
CA LEU A 78 -12.87 8.27 -18.40
C LEU A 78 -11.63 8.89 -19.04
N ILE A 79 -10.49 8.21 -18.93
CA ILE A 79 -9.22 8.78 -19.38
C ILE A 79 -8.99 8.49 -20.86
N TYR A 80 -9.35 7.29 -21.33
CA TYR A 80 -9.17 6.94 -22.74
C TYR A 80 -10.22 7.55 -23.65
N ARG A 81 -11.44 7.81 -23.16
CA ARG A 81 -12.55 8.38 -23.95
C ARG A 81 -12.18 9.58 -24.85
N PRO A 82 -11.51 10.65 -24.36
CA PRO A 82 -11.14 11.76 -25.22
C PRO A 82 -10.07 11.40 -26.27
N PHE A 83 -9.21 10.41 -26.01
CA PHE A 83 -8.21 9.94 -26.99
C PHE A 83 -8.85 9.09 -28.09
N VAL A 84 -9.70 8.12 -27.72
CA VAL A 84 -10.40 7.29 -28.71
C VAL A 84 -11.35 8.12 -29.57
N ARG A 85 -11.98 9.16 -29.00
CA ARG A 85 -12.75 10.13 -29.78
C ARG A 85 -11.92 10.79 -30.87
N ALA A 86 -10.78 11.40 -30.50
CA ALA A 86 -9.90 12.04 -31.48
C ALA A 86 -9.46 11.05 -32.58
N ASN A 87 -9.14 9.82 -32.17
CA ASN A 87 -8.70 8.77 -33.08
C ASN A 87 -9.80 8.24 -34.03
N LEU A 88 -11.09 8.26 -33.63
CA LEU A 88 -12.22 7.82 -34.45
C LEU A 88 -12.76 8.93 -35.36
N GLU A 89 -12.87 10.14 -34.81
CA GLU A 89 -13.45 11.31 -35.49
C GLU A 89 -12.41 12.08 -36.32
N GLY A 90 -11.11 11.76 -36.19
CA GLY A 90 -10.03 12.50 -36.87
C GLY A 90 -9.80 13.90 -36.28
N GLY A 91 -10.31 14.17 -35.08
CA GLY A 91 -10.18 15.45 -34.40
C GLY A 91 -8.81 15.66 -33.73
N SER A 92 -8.60 16.87 -33.19
CA SER A 92 -7.38 17.19 -32.45
C SER A 92 -7.27 16.35 -31.18
N ARG A 93 -6.10 15.73 -30.94
CA ARG A 93 -5.84 15.00 -29.71
C ARG A 93 -5.88 15.92 -28.47
N PRO A 94 -6.21 15.37 -27.29
CA PRO A 94 -6.10 16.12 -26.05
C PRO A 94 -4.68 16.65 -25.84
N GLU A 95 -4.55 17.92 -25.45
CA GLU A 95 -3.26 18.51 -25.11
C GLU A 95 -2.61 17.77 -23.93
N THR A 96 -1.47 17.12 -24.18
CA THR A 96 -0.76 16.29 -23.19
C THR A 96 -0.34 17.09 -21.96
N ALA A 97 0.15 18.32 -22.12
CA ALA A 97 0.55 19.18 -21.00
C ALA A 97 -0.64 19.57 -20.12
N GLY A 98 -1.75 20.01 -20.72
CA GLY A 98 -2.99 20.28 -20.02
C GLY A 98 -3.55 19.05 -19.30
N TYR A 99 -3.47 17.87 -19.93
CA TYR A 99 -3.84 16.59 -19.33
C TYR A 99 -2.98 16.26 -18.10
N ALA A 100 -1.66 16.27 -18.24
CA ALA A 100 -0.72 15.98 -17.17
C ALA A 100 -0.92 16.94 -15.99
N LYS A 101 -1.09 18.24 -16.26
CA LYS A 101 -1.39 19.25 -15.25
C LYS A 101 -2.67 18.93 -14.47
N ARG A 102 -3.76 18.56 -15.14
CA ARG A 102 -5.04 18.21 -14.48
C ARG A 102 -4.90 16.98 -13.60
N ARG A 103 -4.12 15.98 -14.02
CA ARG A 103 -3.86 14.76 -13.23
C ARG A 103 -2.97 15.05 -12.03
N PHE A 104 -1.86 15.74 -12.24
CA PHE A 104 -0.96 16.17 -11.19
C PHE A 104 -1.70 16.92 -10.08
N LEU A 105 -2.45 17.96 -10.42
CA LEU A 105 -3.21 18.78 -9.47
C LEU A 105 -4.31 17.99 -8.74
N ARG A 106 -4.82 16.90 -9.32
CA ARG A 106 -5.86 16.06 -8.71
C ARG A 106 -5.28 15.05 -7.72
N ILE A 107 -4.10 14.52 -7.99
CA ILE A 107 -3.55 13.33 -7.31
C ILE A 107 -2.46 13.71 -6.32
N VAL A 108 -1.44 14.42 -6.79
CA VAL A 108 -0.17 14.60 -6.08
C VAL A 108 -0.34 15.33 -4.73
N PRO A 109 -1.07 16.47 -4.64
CA PRO A 109 -1.15 17.21 -3.39
C PRO A 109 -1.77 16.41 -2.24
N ALA A 110 -2.92 15.77 -2.48
CA ALA A 110 -3.60 14.99 -1.45
C ALA A 110 -2.84 13.71 -1.10
N TYR A 111 -2.23 13.05 -2.10
CA TYR A 111 -1.35 11.91 -1.82
C TYR A 111 -0.17 12.30 -0.93
N PHE A 112 0.53 13.39 -1.25
CA PHE A 112 1.69 13.85 -0.49
C PHE A 112 1.30 14.20 0.93
N LEU A 113 0.17 14.90 1.11
CA LEU A 113 -0.37 15.21 2.43
C LEU A 113 -0.67 13.92 3.20
N ALA A 114 -1.43 12.99 2.61
CA ALA A 114 -1.80 11.75 3.27
C ALA A 114 -0.60 10.87 3.62
N LEU A 115 0.38 10.76 2.72
CA LEU A 115 1.61 10.00 2.93
C LEU A 115 2.41 10.59 4.09
N THR A 116 2.66 11.90 4.05
CA THR A 116 3.44 12.62 5.07
C THR A 116 2.79 12.47 6.44
N VAL A 117 1.49 12.79 6.54
CA VAL A 117 0.73 12.72 7.80
C VAL A 117 0.70 11.28 8.31
N THR A 118 0.42 10.30 7.46
CA THR A 118 0.40 8.89 7.85
C THR A 118 1.77 8.43 8.33
N ALA A 119 2.85 8.80 7.62
CA ALA A 119 4.20 8.40 7.97
C ALA A 119 4.65 9.01 9.30
N ALA A 120 4.42 10.32 9.48
CA ALA A 120 4.74 11.03 10.72
C ALA A 120 3.95 10.46 11.91
N LEU A 121 2.63 10.31 11.76
CA LEU A 121 1.78 9.80 12.83
C LEU A 121 2.03 8.33 13.15
N ALA A 122 2.42 7.52 12.18
CA ALA A 122 2.70 6.10 12.39
C ALA A 122 4.17 5.80 12.74
N GLY A 123 5.04 6.81 12.83
CA GLY A 123 6.46 6.63 13.13
C GLY A 123 7.23 5.88 12.03
N LYS A 124 6.81 6.02 10.76
CA LYS A 124 7.42 5.34 9.61
C LYS A 124 8.62 6.14 9.10
N SER A 125 9.79 5.87 9.68
CA SER A 125 11.04 6.53 9.31
C SER A 125 11.54 6.14 7.90
N ASP A 126 11.10 5.01 7.36
CA ASP A 126 11.45 4.56 6.00
C ASP A 126 10.95 5.51 4.91
N VAL A 127 9.79 6.15 5.11
CA VAL A 127 9.24 7.15 4.19
C VAL A 127 10.08 8.44 4.13
N PHE A 128 10.78 8.77 5.22
CA PHE A 128 11.64 9.95 5.31
C PHE A 128 13.13 9.62 5.14
N GLY A 129 13.45 8.34 4.90
CA GLY A 129 14.80 7.86 4.70
C GLY A 129 15.21 7.82 3.21
N PRO A 130 16.25 7.04 2.87
CA PRO A 130 16.78 6.94 1.51
C PRO A 130 15.76 6.48 0.46
N ASP A 131 14.77 5.67 0.86
CA ASP A 131 13.72 5.18 -0.03
C ASP A 131 12.57 6.20 -0.22
N GLY A 132 12.62 7.36 0.44
CA GLY A 132 11.56 8.39 0.41
C GLY A 132 11.12 8.78 -1.00
N PHE A 133 12.07 8.96 -1.91
CA PHE A 133 11.80 9.34 -3.29
C PHE A 133 10.96 8.28 -4.04
N LEU A 134 11.03 7.00 -3.67
CA LEU A 134 10.20 5.94 -4.26
C LEU A 134 8.74 6.07 -3.84
N TYR A 135 8.47 6.50 -2.60
CA TYR A 135 7.11 6.74 -2.13
C TYR A 135 6.49 7.98 -2.79
N TYR A 136 7.19 9.12 -2.75
CA TYR A 136 6.68 10.37 -3.35
C TYR A 136 6.68 10.34 -4.89
N GLY A 137 7.54 9.51 -5.49
CA GLY A 137 7.62 9.30 -6.94
C GLY A 137 6.69 8.23 -7.51
N PHE A 138 5.81 7.62 -6.69
CA PHE A 138 4.92 6.52 -7.11
C PHE A 138 5.66 5.27 -7.63
N ALA A 139 6.89 5.04 -7.16
CA ALA A 139 7.75 3.95 -7.61
C ALA A 139 7.87 2.79 -6.59
N GLN A 140 7.24 2.90 -5.41
CA GLN A 140 7.33 1.89 -4.35
C GLN A 140 6.93 0.46 -4.79
N ILE A 141 6.04 0.33 -5.78
CA ILE A 141 5.59 -0.97 -6.30
C ILE A 141 6.65 -1.69 -7.14
N TYR A 142 7.68 -0.98 -7.58
CA TYR A 142 8.78 -1.52 -8.39
C TYR A 142 9.99 -1.95 -7.54
N SER A 143 9.96 -1.68 -6.23
CA SER A 143 11.01 -2.06 -5.30
C SER A 143 10.54 -3.21 -4.39
N PRO A 144 11.21 -4.39 -4.42
CA PRO A 144 10.82 -5.53 -3.60
C PRO A 144 10.79 -5.20 -2.11
N GLY A 145 9.64 -5.41 -1.47
CA GLY A 145 9.42 -5.20 -0.04
C GLY A 145 8.87 -3.83 0.35
N LEU A 146 8.77 -2.89 -0.60
CA LEU A 146 8.18 -1.56 -0.36
C LEU A 146 6.72 -1.44 -0.80
N GLU A 147 6.16 -2.45 -1.48
CA GLU A 147 4.93 -2.36 -2.26
C GLU A 147 3.73 -1.89 -1.44
N LEU A 148 3.63 -2.32 -0.17
CA LEU A 148 2.55 -1.97 0.76
C LEU A 148 3.03 -1.07 1.94
N ARG A 149 4.26 -0.54 1.87
CA ARG A 149 4.81 0.36 2.91
C ARG A 149 4.40 1.81 2.67
N GLY A 150 4.72 2.70 3.61
CA GLY A 150 4.25 4.08 3.60
C GLY A 150 2.72 4.13 3.75
N LEU A 151 2.01 4.49 2.68
CA LEU A 151 0.56 4.32 2.58
C LEU A 151 0.25 2.93 2.01
N SER A 152 -0.35 2.05 2.82
CA SER A 152 -0.64 0.66 2.41
C SER A 152 -1.58 0.53 1.22
N VAL A 153 -2.33 1.59 0.91
CA VAL A 153 -3.24 1.71 -0.23
C VAL A 153 -2.58 2.31 -1.47
N ALA A 154 -1.35 2.85 -1.36
CA ALA A 154 -0.69 3.55 -2.45
C ALA A 154 -0.28 2.65 -3.61
N TRP A 155 -0.24 1.32 -3.43
CA TRP A 155 0.12 0.39 -4.50
C TRP A 155 -0.77 0.53 -5.74
N SER A 156 -2.09 0.67 -5.57
CA SER A 156 -3.00 0.84 -6.71
C SER A 156 -2.91 2.24 -7.32
N LEU A 157 -2.56 3.24 -6.51
CA LEU A 157 -2.31 4.59 -6.98
C LEU A 157 -1.04 4.69 -7.82
N CYS A 158 0.00 3.92 -7.48
CA CYS A 158 1.21 3.80 -8.30
C CYS A 158 0.88 3.18 -9.67
N ILE A 159 0.05 2.13 -9.69
CA ILE A 159 -0.45 1.55 -10.95
C ILE A 159 -1.20 2.59 -11.79
N GLU A 160 -2.09 3.38 -11.17
CA GLU A 160 -2.81 4.45 -11.86
C GLU A 160 -1.88 5.56 -12.37
N ALA A 161 -0.88 5.97 -11.59
CA ALA A 161 0.11 6.95 -12.02
C ALA A 161 0.85 6.48 -13.28
N THR A 162 1.25 5.20 -13.32
CA THR A 162 1.84 4.58 -14.51
C THR A 162 0.86 4.56 -15.68
N LEU A 163 -0.42 4.27 -15.46
CA LEU A 163 -1.46 4.35 -16.50
C LEU A 163 -1.57 5.77 -17.06
N TYR A 164 -1.50 6.80 -16.20
CA TYR A 164 -1.63 8.18 -16.64
C TYR A 164 -0.50 8.60 -17.57
N ALA A 165 0.71 8.09 -17.36
CA ALA A 165 1.84 8.26 -18.26
C ALA A 165 1.72 7.40 -19.52
N PHE A 166 1.23 6.17 -19.39
CA PHE A 166 1.06 5.21 -20.50
C PHE A 166 0.02 5.65 -21.53
N LEU A 167 -1.14 6.16 -21.12
CA LEU A 167 -2.28 6.38 -22.01
C LEU A 167 -2.03 7.36 -23.18
N PRO A 168 -1.37 8.53 -22.98
CA PRO A 168 -1.01 9.40 -24.10
C PRO A 168 -0.09 8.70 -25.11
N ILE A 169 0.88 7.91 -24.64
CA ILE A 169 1.82 7.16 -25.49
C ILE A 169 1.06 6.09 -26.27
N TRP A 170 0.19 5.33 -25.60
CA TRP A 170 -0.65 4.34 -26.24
C TRP A 170 -1.58 4.93 -27.30
N ALA A 171 -2.26 6.04 -26.99
CA ALA A 171 -3.14 6.72 -27.94
C ALA A 171 -2.40 7.25 -29.17
N LEU A 172 -1.17 7.74 -28.99
CA LEU A 172 -0.29 8.11 -30.10
C LEU A 172 0.06 6.88 -30.94
N PHE A 173 0.50 5.79 -30.32
CA PHE A 173 0.84 4.54 -31.00
C PHE A 173 -0.33 3.97 -31.82
N VAL A 174 -1.53 3.93 -31.24
CA VAL A 174 -2.75 3.52 -31.96
C VAL A 174 -2.97 4.42 -33.18
N GLY A 175 -2.77 5.73 -33.04
CA GLY A 175 -2.97 6.65 -34.16
C GLY A 175 -1.84 6.69 -35.19
N LEU A 176 -0.70 6.03 -34.94
CA LEU A 176 0.35 5.80 -35.95
C LEU A 176 -0.01 4.65 -36.90
N VAL A 177 -0.87 3.72 -36.45
CA VAL A 177 -1.36 2.62 -37.31
C VAL A 177 -2.29 3.23 -38.37
N PRO A 178 -1.94 3.14 -39.68
CA PRO A 178 -2.69 3.79 -40.75
C PRO A 178 -4.15 3.32 -40.79
N ALA A 179 -5.06 4.28 -40.91
CA ALA A 179 -6.48 4.04 -41.13
C ALA A 179 -7.06 5.23 -41.90
N ARG A 180 -7.45 5.01 -43.15
CA ARG A 180 -7.97 6.02 -44.08
C ARG A 180 -9.49 6.11 -43.98
N THR A 181 -10.16 4.98 -43.85
CA THR A 181 -11.63 4.91 -43.78
C THR A 181 -12.14 4.89 -42.33
N ALA A 182 -13.42 5.24 -42.13
CA ALA A 182 -14.05 5.13 -40.81
C ALA A 182 -14.04 3.67 -40.30
N VAL A 183 -14.31 2.70 -41.18
CA VAL A 183 -14.29 1.27 -40.86
C VAL A 183 -12.90 0.83 -40.42
N GLU A 184 -11.84 1.26 -41.11
CA GLU A 184 -10.46 0.98 -40.70
C GLU A 184 -10.12 1.56 -39.34
N ARG A 185 -10.59 2.79 -39.02
CA ARG A 185 -10.37 3.41 -37.71
C ARG A 185 -11.04 2.59 -36.59
N HIS A 186 -12.26 2.13 -36.79
CA HIS A 186 -12.95 1.26 -35.85
C HIS A 186 -12.23 -0.09 -35.67
N ARG A 187 -11.86 -0.75 -36.78
CA ARG A 187 -11.12 -2.02 -36.75
C ARG A 187 -9.80 -1.88 -35.99
N ARG A 188 -9.03 -0.82 -36.30
CA ARG A 188 -7.77 -0.50 -35.62
C ARG A 188 -7.95 -0.34 -34.12
N GLU A 189 -8.90 0.49 -33.67
CA GLU A 189 -9.14 0.70 -32.23
C GLU A 189 -9.50 -0.60 -31.52
N ILE A 190 -10.44 -1.38 -32.07
CA ILE A 190 -10.84 -2.67 -31.48
C ILE A 190 -9.66 -3.64 -31.45
N SER A 191 -8.94 -3.83 -32.55
CA SER A 191 -7.80 -4.75 -32.62
C SER A 191 -6.71 -4.39 -31.61
N MET A 192 -6.40 -3.09 -31.46
CA MET A 192 -5.40 -2.62 -30.50
C MET A 192 -5.86 -2.81 -29.05
N LEU A 193 -7.14 -2.58 -28.75
CA LEU A 193 -7.70 -2.82 -27.41
C LEU A 193 -7.74 -4.32 -27.07
N VAL A 194 -8.12 -5.18 -28.03
CA VAL A 194 -8.09 -6.64 -27.87
C VAL A 194 -6.66 -7.13 -27.64
N LEU A 195 -5.70 -6.61 -28.40
CA LEU A 195 -4.27 -6.89 -28.18
C LEU A 195 -3.83 -6.48 -26.77
N LEU A 196 -4.27 -5.32 -26.29
CA LEU A 196 -3.93 -4.81 -24.96
C LEU A 196 -4.51 -5.69 -23.84
N ILE A 197 -5.76 -6.17 -24.01
CA ILE A 197 -6.38 -7.15 -23.10
C ILE A 197 -5.60 -8.46 -23.11
N ALA A 198 -5.31 -9.00 -24.30
CA ALA A 198 -4.55 -10.25 -24.45
C ALA A 198 -3.16 -10.14 -23.81
N LEU A 199 -2.46 -9.01 -24.00
CA LEU A 199 -1.16 -8.74 -23.38
C LEU A 199 -1.28 -8.63 -21.86
N GLY A 200 -2.32 -7.97 -21.33
CA GLY A 200 -2.58 -7.89 -19.89
C GLY A 200 -2.81 -9.27 -19.27
N VAL A 201 -3.62 -10.11 -19.90
CA VAL A 201 -3.86 -11.50 -19.45
C VAL A 201 -2.56 -12.31 -19.54
N ALA A 202 -1.83 -12.25 -20.66
CA ALA A 202 -0.58 -12.98 -20.86
C ALA A 202 0.50 -12.57 -19.85
N THR A 203 0.70 -11.27 -19.65
CA THR A 203 1.66 -10.76 -18.66
C THR A 203 1.24 -11.13 -17.24
N ARG A 204 -0.06 -11.13 -16.91
CA ARG A 204 -0.53 -11.65 -15.62
C ARG A 204 -0.24 -13.14 -15.45
N ILE A 205 -0.44 -13.97 -16.48
CA ILE A 205 -0.05 -15.39 -16.46
C ILE A 205 1.45 -15.52 -16.16
N ILE A 206 2.28 -14.81 -16.92
CA ILE A 206 3.74 -14.85 -16.75
C ILE A 206 4.14 -14.39 -15.34
N LEU A 207 3.66 -13.21 -14.92
CA LEU A 207 4.02 -12.59 -13.64
C LEU A 207 3.46 -13.36 -12.44
N SER A 208 2.31 -14.02 -12.57
CA SER A 208 1.77 -14.91 -11.52
C SER A 208 2.69 -16.11 -11.23
N ASN A 209 3.57 -16.47 -12.18
CA ASN A 209 4.58 -17.52 -12.01
C ASN A 209 5.93 -16.98 -11.46
N THR A 210 6.16 -15.67 -11.48
CA THR A 210 7.40 -15.02 -11.00
C THR A 210 7.44 -14.81 -9.48
N GLN A 211 8.62 -14.57 -8.89
CA GLN A 211 8.77 -14.37 -7.44
C GLN A 211 8.68 -12.89 -7.06
N GLY A 212 7.93 -12.57 -6.00
CA GLY A 212 7.82 -11.21 -5.45
C GLY A 212 6.50 -10.52 -5.77
N ARG A 213 6.12 -9.51 -4.97
CA ARG A 213 4.86 -8.79 -5.18
C ARG A 213 4.96 -7.78 -6.33
N VAL A 214 6.16 -7.32 -6.68
CA VAL A 214 6.41 -6.38 -7.79
C VAL A 214 5.66 -6.76 -9.07
N GLY A 215 5.75 -8.02 -9.51
CA GLY A 215 5.00 -8.50 -10.68
C GLY A 215 3.48 -8.43 -10.49
N ALA A 216 3.00 -8.86 -9.31
CA ALA A 216 1.57 -8.93 -8.97
C ALA A 216 0.91 -7.57 -8.66
N VAL A 217 1.68 -6.51 -8.44
CA VAL A 217 1.21 -5.13 -8.22
C VAL A 217 1.72 -4.15 -9.28
N SER A 218 2.09 -4.65 -10.45
CA SER A 218 2.49 -3.82 -11.59
C SER A 218 1.29 -3.46 -12.47
N ILE A 219 1.42 -2.41 -13.30
CA ILE A 219 0.42 -2.09 -14.33
C ILE A 219 0.18 -3.26 -15.27
N LEU A 220 1.21 -4.05 -15.60
CA LEU A 220 1.10 -5.18 -16.52
C LEU A 220 0.10 -6.22 -16.01
N ALA A 221 0.10 -6.48 -14.69
CA ALA A 221 -0.83 -7.43 -14.07
C ALA A 221 -2.32 -7.00 -14.08
N TYR A 222 -2.62 -5.74 -14.40
CA TYR A 222 -3.98 -5.19 -14.41
C TYR A 222 -4.33 -4.47 -15.72
N LEU A 223 -3.47 -4.57 -16.73
CA LEU A 223 -3.62 -3.86 -18.01
C LEU A 223 -4.90 -4.28 -18.73
N ASP A 224 -5.29 -5.55 -18.59
CA ASP A 224 -6.54 -6.10 -19.09
C ASP A 224 -7.77 -5.41 -18.47
N ILE A 225 -7.77 -5.17 -17.16
CA ILE A 225 -8.86 -4.47 -16.47
C ILE A 225 -8.98 -3.02 -16.92
N PHE A 226 -7.85 -2.31 -17.05
CA PHE A 226 -7.88 -0.96 -17.62
C PHE A 226 -8.39 -0.98 -19.06
N ALA A 227 -7.93 -1.93 -19.87
CA ALA A 227 -8.33 -2.09 -21.26
C ALA A 227 -9.83 -2.42 -21.42
N LEU A 228 -10.45 -3.15 -20.47
CA LEU A 228 -11.91 -3.31 -20.42
C LEU A 228 -12.63 -1.97 -20.22
N GLY A 229 -12.13 -1.11 -19.33
CA GLY A 229 -12.63 0.27 -19.19
C GLY A 229 -12.45 1.09 -20.47
N MET A 230 -11.29 0.97 -21.12
CA MET A 230 -10.99 1.63 -22.40
C MET A 230 -11.91 1.13 -23.53
N LEU A 231 -12.26 -0.15 -23.52
CA LEU A 231 -13.21 -0.75 -24.47
C LEU A 231 -14.63 -0.20 -24.27
N LEU A 232 -15.08 -0.04 -23.02
CA LEU A 232 -16.32 0.68 -22.73
C LEU A 232 -16.24 2.15 -23.22
N ALA A 233 -15.07 2.79 -23.14
CA ALA A 233 -14.89 4.15 -23.64
C ALA A 233 -15.06 4.20 -25.17
N TYR A 234 -14.44 3.26 -25.88
CA TYR A 234 -14.59 3.10 -27.33
C TYR A 234 -16.06 2.95 -27.72
N PHE A 235 -16.78 2.00 -27.10
CA PHE A 235 -18.20 1.80 -27.39
C PHE A 235 -19.04 3.03 -27.05
N SER A 236 -18.71 3.76 -25.98
CA SER A 236 -19.44 5.00 -25.61
C SER A 236 -19.29 6.13 -26.62
N VAL A 237 -18.24 6.12 -27.45
CA VAL A 237 -18.04 7.07 -28.54
C VAL A 237 -18.66 6.53 -29.83
N ALA A 238 -18.42 5.25 -30.15
CA ALA A 238 -18.92 4.63 -31.37
C ALA A 238 -20.46 4.57 -31.45
N TRP A 239 -21.15 4.52 -30.29
CA TRP A 239 -22.60 4.53 -30.18
C TRP A 239 -23.20 5.85 -29.70
N GLU A 240 -22.40 6.92 -29.59
CA GLU A 240 -22.92 8.21 -29.15
C GLU A 240 -23.95 8.75 -30.15
N GLY A 241 -25.11 9.18 -29.65
CA GLY A 241 -26.23 9.64 -30.48
C GLY A 241 -26.98 8.55 -31.23
N ARG A 242 -26.62 7.27 -31.07
CA ARG A 242 -27.30 6.12 -31.69
C ARG A 242 -28.18 5.38 -30.69
N LYS A 243 -29.26 4.77 -31.17
CA LYS A 243 -30.03 3.81 -30.36
C LYS A 243 -29.14 2.61 -30.04
N LEU A 244 -29.20 2.14 -28.78
CA LEU A 244 -28.56 0.88 -28.41
C LEU A 244 -29.21 -0.28 -29.18
N PRO A 245 -28.44 -1.33 -29.53
CA PRO A 245 -29.00 -2.55 -30.08
C PRO A 245 -30.12 -3.12 -29.19
N SER A 246 -31.12 -3.77 -29.79
CA SER A 246 -32.29 -4.31 -29.06
C SER A 246 -31.91 -5.26 -27.92
N TRP A 247 -30.89 -6.11 -28.12
CA TRP A 247 -30.37 -7.03 -27.09
C TRP A 247 -29.71 -6.31 -25.90
N LEU A 248 -29.36 -5.02 -26.03
CA LEU A 248 -28.93 -4.13 -24.95
C LEU A 248 -30.04 -3.20 -24.45
N GLY A 249 -31.28 -3.36 -24.92
CA GLY A 249 -32.43 -2.54 -24.52
C GLY A 249 -32.67 -2.52 -23.02
N TRP A 250 -32.35 -3.62 -22.33
CA TRP A 250 -32.45 -3.74 -20.88
C TRP A 250 -31.56 -2.74 -20.11
N LEU A 251 -30.48 -2.21 -20.69
CA LEU A 251 -29.67 -1.15 -20.08
C LEU A 251 -30.41 0.21 -20.01
N ASN A 252 -31.42 0.39 -20.85
CA ASN A 252 -32.30 1.56 -20.80
C ASN A 252 -33.46 1.35 -19.83
N GLU A 253 -34.11 0.19 -19.92
CA GLU A 253 -35.35 -0.10 -19.18
C GLU A 253 -35.06 -0.51 -17.74
N TYR A 254 -34.05 -1.36 -17.52
CA TYR A 254 -33.73 -1.98 -16.24
C TYR A 254 -32.22 -1.94 -15.93
N PRO A 255 -31.58 -0.76 -15.85
CA PRO A 255 -30.14 -0.64 -15.60
C PRO A 255 -29.68 -1.27 -14.27
N GLY A 256 -30.60 -1.50 -13.33
CA GLY A 256 -30.33 -2.19 -12.06
C GLY A 256 -29.97 -3.67 -12.20
N ILE A 257 -30.36 -4.34 -13.30
CA ILE A 257 -30.01 -5.75 -13.55
C ILE A 257 -28.49 -5.93 -13.60
N ALA A 258 -27.76 -4.98 -14.20
CA ALA A 258 -26.31 -5.03 -14.24
C ALA A 258 -25.69 -5.04 -12.83
N TRP A 259 -26.25 -4.23 -11.90
CA TRP A 259 -25.78 -4.18 -10.52
C TRP A 259 -26.19 -5.42 -9.71
N ALA A 260 -27.35 -6.01 -10.00
CA ALA A 260 -27.74 -7.31 -9.43
C ALA A 260 -26.78 -8.43 -9.88
N LEU A 261 -26.39 -8.46 -11.16
CA LEU A 261 -25.38 -9.37 -11.67
C LEU A 261 -24.00 -9.11 -11.04
N ALA A 262 -23.63 -7.86 -10.81
CA ALA A 262 -22.39 -7.53 -10.08
C ALA A 262 -22.43 -8.06 -8.63
N ALA A 263 -23.57 -7.94 -7.95
CA ALA A 263 -23.77 -8.52 -6.62
C ALA A 263 -23.68 -10.06 -6.65
N LEU A 264 -24.22 -10.70 -7.69
CA LEU A 264 -24.09 -12.15 -7.91
C LEU A 264 -22.62 -12.55 -8.14
N CYS A 265 -21.84 -11.77 -8.88
CA CYS A 265 -20.39 -12.02 -9.03
C CYS A 265 -19.66 -11.92 -7.67
N ILE A 266 -20.00 -10.95 -6.82
CA ILE A 266 -19.44 -10.83 -5.47
C ILE A 266 -19.82 -12.03 -4.61
N TRP A 267 -21.08 -12.44 -4.65
CA TRP A 267 -21.57 -13.63 -3.95
C TRP A 267 -20.86 -14.90 -4.43
N ALA A 268 -20.71 -15.10 -5.74
CA ALA A 268 -20.00 -16.23 -6.31
C ALA A 268 -18.52 -16.24 -5.91
N MET A 269 -17.85 -15.07 -5.90
CA MET A 269 -16.49 -14.98 -5.37
C MET A 269 -16.41 -15.36 -3.89
N ALA A 270 -17.41 -14.97 -3.10
CA ALA A 270 -17.46 -15.20 -1.67
C ALA A 270 -17.68 -16.68 -1.33
N THR A 271 -18.56 -17.37 -2.05
CA THR A 271 -18.87 -18.79 -1.83
C THR A 271 -17.84 -19.73 -2.42
N GLN A 272 -17.33 -19.44 -3.63
CA GLN A 272 -16.47 -20.38 -4.35
C GLN A 272 -14.99 -20.32 -3.97
N THR A 273 -14.53 -19.19 -3.42
CA THR A 273 -13.08 -19.00 -3.16
C THR A 273 -12.75 -18.83 -1.66
N GLY A 274 -13.73 -19.08 -0.78
CA GLY A 274 -13.59 -19.04 0.68
C GLY A 274 -13.36 -17.63 1.27
N PRO A 275 -13.15 -17.50 2.59
CA PRO A 275 -13.04 -16.20 3.28
C PRO A 275 -11.62 -15.60 3.26
N ASN A 276 -10.74 -16.04 2.34
CA ASN A 276 -9.36 -15.57 2.34
C ASN A 276 -9.28 -14.09 1.90
N ARG A 277 -8.73 -13.25 2.79
CA ARG A 277 -8.58 -11.79 2.66
C ARG A 277 -7.40 -11.32 1.85
N SER A 278 -6.42 -12.17 1.67
CA SER A 278 -5.23 -11.75 0.98
C SER A 278 -5.55 -11.49 -0.49
N ALA A 279 -5.46 -10.23 -0.90
CA ALA A 279 -5.39 -9.85 -2.31
C ALA A 279 -4.18 -10.47 -3.03
N PHE A 280 -3.20 -10.97 -2.26
CA PHE A 280 -1.87 -11.40 -2.74
C PHE A 280 -1.47 -12.84 -2.39
N GLN A 281 -2.32 -13.66 -1.74
CA GLN A 281 -1.98 -15.08 -1.52
C GLN A 281 -2.46 -15.95 -2.68
N HIS A 282 -1.66 -16.97 -2.92
CA HIS A 282 -1.91 -18.11 -3.77
C HIS A 282 -3.15 -18.86 -3.28
N ALA A 283 -4.32 -18.43 -3.74
CA ALA A 283 -5.37 -19.40 -4.02
C ALA A 283 -4.85 -20.36 -5.11
N MET A 284 -5.42 -21.56 -5.30
CA MET A 284 -5.10 -22.36 -6.49
C MET A 284 -5.17 -21.43 -7.72
N THR A 285 -4.30 -21.63 -8.73
CA THR A 285 -4.26 -20.73 -9.91
C THR A 285 -5.66 -20.42 -10.42
N SER A 286 -6.56 -21.42 -10.45
CA SER A 286 -7.98 -21.30 -10.77
C SER A 286 -8.77 -20.28 -9.91
N ASP A 287 -8.66 -20.32 -8.59
CA ASP A 287 -9.37 -19.40 -7.68
C ASP A 287 -8.91 -17.95 -7.86
N LEU A 288 -7.61 -17.74 -8.11
CA LEU A 288 -7.06 -16.40 -8.36
C LEU A 288 -7.58 -15.84 -9.69
N TRP A 289 -7.65 -16.69 -10.72
CA TRP A 289 -8.25 -16.34 -12.01
C TRP A 289 -9.76 -16.09 -11.91
N LEU A 290 -10.47 -16.91 -11.14
CA LEU A 290 -11.90 -16.73 -10.88
C LEU A 290 -12.16 -15.39 -10.17
N ARG A 291 -11.38 -15.07 -9.13
CA ARG A 291 -11.47 -13.77 -8.44
C ARG A 291 -11.17 -12.60 -9.37
N HIS A 292 -10.13 -12.73 -10.20
CA HIS A 292 -9.75 -11.67 -11.14
C HIS A 292 -10.84 -11.43 -12.19
N GLY A 293 -11.30 -12.49 -12.84
CA GLY A 293 -12.37 -12.43 -13.85
C GLY A 293 -13.68 -11.91 -13.28
N LEU A 294 -14.12 -12.40 -12.11
CA LEU A 294 -15.33 -11.90 -11.45
C LEU A 294 -15.17 -10.46 -10.97
N SER A 295 -13.99 -10.03 -10.52
CA SER A 295 -13.76 -8.64 -10.14
C SER A 295 -13.75 -7.71 -11.35
N ALA A 296 -13.20 -8.15 -12.49
CA ALA A 296 -13.29 -7.44 -13.76
C ALA A 296 -14.75 -7.32 -14.22
N ALA A 297 -15.52 -8.41 -14.12
CA ALA A 297 -16.95 -8.42 -14.40
C ALA A 297 -17.73 -7.44 -13.51
N VAL A 298 -17.45 -7.40 -12.20
CA VAL A 298 -18.03 -6.41 -11.28
C VAL A 298 -17.75 -4.99 -11.76
N GLY A 299 -16.49 -4.68 -12.11
CA GLY A 299 -16.13 -3.35 -12.63
C GLY A 299 -16.92 -2.98 -13.90
N VAL A 300 -16.98 -3.89 -14.87
CA VAL A 300 -17.72 -3.67 -16.12
C VAL A 300 -19.22 -3.52 -15.87
N LEU A 301 -19.83 -4.41 -15.09
CA LEU A 301 -21.26 -4.43 -14.79
C LEU A 301 -21.70 -3.19 -13.99
N LEU A 302 -20.85 -2.65 -13.13
CA LEU A 302 -21.15 -1.42 -12.40
C LEU A 302 -21.03 -0.17 -13.30
N VAL A 303 -20.09 -0.16 -14.25
CA VAL A 303 -19.82 0.98 -15.15
C VAL A 303 -20.79 1.01 -16.33
N ILE A 304 -21.17 -0.14 -16.90
CA ILE A 304 -21.97 -0.20 -18.14
C ILE A 304 -23.31 0.57 -18.09
N PRO A 305 -24.17 0.48 -17.05
CA PRO A 305 -25.41 1.26 -17.03
C PRO A 305 -25.18 2.78 -16.82
N LEU A 306 -23.98 3.18 -16.40
CA LEU A 306 -23.61 4.58 -16.19
C LEU A 306 -22.90 5.17 -17.41
N ALA A 307 -22.30 4.33 -18.26
CA ALA A 307 -21.68 4.72 -19.52
C ALA A 307 -22.68 4.72 -20.69
N PHE A 308 -23.71 3.88 -20.63
CA PHE A 308 -24.67 3.68 -21.72
C PHE A 308 -26.11 3.91 -21.25
N GLY A 309 -26.95 4.20 -22.24
CA GLY A 309 -28.39 4.39 -22.08
C GLY A 309 -28.81 5.79 -21.66
N ASP A 310 -30.12 6.01 -21.60
CA ASP A 310 -30.72 7.30 -21.26
C ASP A 310 -30.46 7.68 -19.79
N GLN A 311 -29.52 8.60 -19.59
CA GLN A 311 -29.06 9.01 -18.25
C GLN A 311 -30.13 9.70 -17.39
N THR A 312 -31.30 10.00 -17.96
CA THR A 312 -32.45 10.60 -17.26
C THR A 312 -33.43 9.56 -16.69
N LYS A 313 -33.32 8.29 -17.11
CA LYS A 313 -34.29 7.23 -16.77
C LYS A 313 -33.72 6.20 -15.79
N GLY A 314 -34.62 5.62 -14.99
CA GLY A 314 -34.37 4.50 -14.09
C GLY A 314 -34.04 4.90 -12.63
N THR A 315 -34.54 4.10 -11.68
CA THR A 315 -34.36 4.33 -10.23
C THR A 315 -32.89 4.38 -9.82
N LEU A 316 -32.04 3.52 -10.41
CA LEU A 316 -30.60 3.50 -10.14
C LEU A 316 -29.96 4.88 -10.39
N ARG A 317 -30.21 5.48 -11.56
CA ARG A 317 -29.66 6.79 -11.92
C ARG A 317 -30.27 7.92 -11.08
N ARG A 318 -31.55 7.79 -10.70
CA ARG A 318 -32.22 8.72 -9.76
C ARG A 318 -31.60 8.71 -8.36
N VAL A 319 -31.15 7.54 -7.89
CA VAL A 319 -30.42 7.41 -6.62
C VAL A 319 -29.01 7.98 -6.75
N LEU A 320 -28.27 7.64 -7.82
CA LEU A 320 -26.90 8.14 -8.00
C LEU A 320 -26.80 9.63 -8.33
N SER A 321 -27.87 10.23 -8.85
CA SER A 321 -27.97 11.67 -9.08
C SER A 321 -28.25 12.48 -7.81
N GLN A 322 -28.45 11.82 -6.66
CA GLN A 322 -28.63 12.55 -5.41
C GLN A 322 -27.37 13.36 -5.05
N PRO A 323 -27.52 14.61 -4.57
CA PRO A 323 -26.39 15.51 -4.32
C PRO A 323 -25.32 14.93 -3.39
N TRP A 324 -25.74 14.15 -2.39
CA TRP A 324 -24.84 13.56 -1.40
C TRP A 324 -23.99 12.43 -2.00
N PHE A 325 -24.50 11.65 -2.95
CA PHE A 325 -23.71 10.65 -3.67
C PHE A 325 -22.68 11.31 -4.59
N LEU A 326 -23.08 12.35 -5.31
CA LEU A 326 -22.19 13.13 -6.16
C LEU A 326 -21.08 13.79 -5.33
N TRP A 327 -21.44 14.40 -4.20
CA TRP A 327 -20.48 15.01 -3.28
C TRP A 327 -19.55 13.97 -2.66
N ALA A 328 -20.07 12.82 -2.23
CA ALA A 328 -19.25 11.71 -1.73
C ALA A 328 -18.24 11.25 -2.79
N GLY A 329 -18.63 11.27 -4.08
CA GLY A 329 -17.76 10.97 -5.21
C GLY A 329 -16.61 11.97 -5.39
N VAL A 330 -16.88 13.25 -5.11
CA VAL A 330 -15.86 14.31 -5.17
C VAL A 330 -14.76 14.08 -4.11
N VAL A 331 -15.16 13.75 -2.88
CA VAL A 331 -14.24 13.53 -1.75
C VAL A 331 -13.72 12.09 -1.65
N SER A 332 -14.18 11.17 -2.49
CA SER A 332 -13.89 9.74 -2.38
C SER A 332 -12.40 9.40 -2.45
N TYR A 333 -11.61 10.23 -3.16
CA TYR A 333 -10.17 10.08 -3.24
C TYR A 333 -9.50 10.32 -1.87
N GLY A 334 -9.90 11.38 -1.15
CA GLY A 334 -9.44 11.61 0.22
C GLY A 334 -9.88 10.48 1.15
N VAL A 335 -11.11 9.97 1.00
CA VAL A 335 -11.58 8.83 1.79
C VAL A 335 -10.70 7.60 1.59
N TYR A 336 -10.36 7.31 0.33
CA TYR A 336 -9.44 6.24 -0.02
C TYR A 336 -8.05 6.42 0.59
N LEU A 337 -7.51 7.64 0.66
CA LEU A 337 -6.18 7.90 1.21
C LEU A 337 -6.12 7.86 2.74
N PHE A 338 -7.09 8.46 3.43
CA PHE A 338 -7.00 8.69 4.88
C PHE A 338 -7.59 7.56 5.75
N HIS A 339 -8.43 6.67 5.21
CA HIS A 339 -9.04 5.60 6.02
C HIS A 339 -8.02 4.68 6.73
N PRO A 340 -6.85 4.29 6.15
CA PRO A 340 -5.94 3.38 6.83
C PRO A 340 -5.34 3.97 8.10
N ILE A 341 -4.99 5.27 8.09
CA ILE A 341 -4.44 5.94 9.28
C ILE A 341 -5.51 6.17 10.35
N VAL A 342 -6.76 6.47 9.96
CA VAL A 342 -7.89 6.57 10.88
C VAL A 342 -8.11 5.22 11.59
N LEU A 343 -8.20 4.12 10.83
CA LEU A 343 -8.31 2.77 11.38
C LEU A 343 -7.16 2.45 12.34
N LYS A 344 -5.92 2.74 11.94
CA LYS A 344 -4.74 2.50 12.78
C LYS A 344 -4.80 3.29 14.08
N LYS A 345 -5.11 4.59 14.03
CA LYS A 345 -5.12 5.45 15.22
C LYS A 345 -6.23 5.12 16.18
N LEU A 346 -7.41 4.77 15.68
CA LEU A 346 -8.50 4.27 16.53
C LEU A 346 -8.13 2.95 17.21
N LYS A 347 -7.39 2.06 16.52
CA LYS A 347 -6.87 0.82 17.13
C LYS A 347 -5.76 1.08 18.14
N ASP A 348 -4.82 1.96 17.85
CA ASP A 348 -3.76 2.36 18.78
C ASP A 348 -4.35 2.97 20.05
N ALA A 349 -5.47 3.70 19.93
CA ALA A 349 -6.22 4.29 21.04
C ALA A 349 -7.12 3.30 21.80
N GLY A 350 -7.18 2.02 21.39
CA GLY A 350 -8.03 1.02 22.03
C GLY A 350 -9.54 1.22 21.79
N ALA A 351 -9.93 1.99 20.77
CA ALA A 351 -11.34 2.31 20.50
C ALA A 351 -12.15 1.14 19.90
N PHE A 352 -11.47 0.10 19.39
CA PHE A 352 -12.16 -1.07 18.83
C PHE A 352 -12.55 -2.05 19.96
N PRO A 353 -13.83 -2.42 20.07
CA PRO A 353 -14.25 -3.46 21.00
C PRO A 353 -13.61 -4.80 20.66
N THR A 354 -13.23 -5.57 21.68
CA THR A 354 -12.65 -6.91 21.53
C THR A 354 -13.69 -7.92 21.02
N HIS A 355 -14.93 -7.77 21.47
CA HIS A 355 -16.08 -8.60 21.12
C HIS A 355 -17.30 -7.72 20.79
N PRO A 356 -17.33 -7.07 19.61
CA PRO A 356 -18.44 -6.19 19.26
C PRO A 356 -19.75 -6.96 19.15
N ASN A 357 -20.83 -6.39 19.67
CA ASN A 357 -22.17 -6.74 19.22
C ASN A 357 -22.50 -6.06 17.87
N ILE A 358 -23.66 -6.39 17.30
CA ILE A 358 -24.14 -5.87 16.01
C ILE A 358 -24.14 -4.33 15.96
N LEU A 359 -24.65 -3.68 17.02
CA LEU A 359 -24.78 -2.23 17.06
C LEU A 359 -23.41 -1.55 17.19
N GLU A 360 -22.54 -2.07 18.03
CA GLU A 360 -21.16 -1.60 18.20
C GLU A 360 -20.35 -1.72 16.91
N TRP A 361 -20.53 -2.82 16.17
CA TRP A 361 -19.86 -3.03 14.90
C TRP A 361 -20.27 -1.98 13.85
N TRP A 362 -21.58 -1.78 13.67
CA TRP A 362 -22.09 -0.75 12.75
C TRP A 362 -21.75 0.66 13.21
N GLY A 363 -21.87 0.94 14.51
CA GLY A 363 -21.49 2.22 15.10
C GLY A 363 -20.02 2.55 14.85
N MET A 364 -19.12 1.57 15.01
CA MET A 364 -17.69 1.75 14.76
C MET A 364 -17.38 1.91 13.27
N LEU A 365 -18.06 1.19 12.37
CA LEU A 365 -17.92 1.40 10.93
C LEU A 365 -18.38 2.80 10.51
N LEU A 366 -19.53 3.25 11.01
CA LEU A 366 -20.07 4.58 10.75
C LEU A 366 -19.16 5.67 11.31
N LEU A 367 -18.60 5.48 12.50
CA LEU A 367 -17.62 6.40 13.10
C LEU A 367 -16.36 6.52 12.23
N VAL A 368 -15.77 5.39 11.82
CA VAL A 368 -14.61 5.37 10.91
C VAL A 368 -14.93 6.08 9.60
N ALA A 369 -16.08 5.79 9.01
CA ALA A 369 -16.51 6.39 7.75
C ALA A 369 -16.73 7.91 7.91
N ALA A 370 -17.35 8.35 9.00
CA ALA A 370 -17.62 9.76 9.28
C ALA A 370 -16.33 10.56 9.53
N ILE A 371 -15.42 10.05 10.38
CA ILE A 371 -14.11 10.69 10.64
C ILE A 371 -13.32 10.78 9.33
N THR A 372 -13.26 9.69 8.58
CA THR A 372 -12.54 9.65 7.30
C THR A 372 -13.14 10.61 6.29
N ALA A 373 -14.47 10.65 6.15
CA ALA A 373 -15.16 11.57 5.26
C ALA A 373 -14.95 13.04 5.67
N GLY A 374 -14.92 13.33 6.97
CA GLY A 374 -14.58 14.65 7.51
C GLY A 374 -13.18 15.10 7.13
N ILE A 375 -12.16 14.25 7.35
CA ILE A 375 -10.77 14.54 6.95
C ILE A 375 -10.66 14.72 5.43
N ALA A 376 -11.31 13.85 4.66
CA ALA A 376 -11.35 13.94 3.20
C ALA A 376 -12.01 15.23 2.70
N ALA A 377 -13.11 15.66 3.33
CA ALA A 377 -13.78 16.91 3.01
C ALA A 377 -12.89 18.13 3.33
N ILE A 378 -12.18 18.11 4.47
CA ILE A 378 -11.22 19.15 4.85
C ILE A 378 -10.09 19.22 3.81
N SER A 379 -9.47 18.09 3.46
CA SER A 379 -8.45 17.98 2.40
C SER A 379 -8.98 18.55 1.07
N TRP A 380 -10.19 18.16 0.69
CA TRP A 380 -10.79 18.62 -0.55
C TRP A 380 -10.96 20.14 -0.58
N HIS A 381 -11.53 20.72 0.48
CA HIS A 381 -11.86 22.15 0.51
C HIS A 381 -10.65 23.06 0.72
N LEU A 382 -9.67 22.62 1.52
CA LEU A 382 -8.50 23.43 1.87
C LEU A 382 -7.30 23.23 0.96
N LEU A 383 -7.16 22.06 0.32
CA LEU A 383 -5.98 21.73 -0.50
C LEU A 383 -6.35 21.42 -1.95
N GLU A 384 -7.15 20.38 -2.19
CA GLU A 384 -7.35 19.84 -3.54
C GLU A 384 -8.09 20.83 -4.44
N ARG A 385 -9.25 21.35 -3.99
CA ARG A 385 -10.09 22.25 -4.78
C ARG A 385 -9.38 23.56 -5.14
N PRO A 386 -8.70 24.27 -4.22
CA PRO A 386 -7.93 25.46 -4.56
C PRO A 386 -6.87 25.18 -5.63
N LEU A 387 -6.11 24.08 -5.50
CA LEU A 387 -5.05 23.73 -6.45
C LEU A 387 -5.61 23.31 -7.82
N ILE A 388 -6.68 22.51 -7.86
CA ILE A 388 -7.34 22.13 -9.11
C ILE A 388 -7.90 23.35 -9.85
N ASN A 389 -8.38 24.37 -9.13
CA ASN A 389 -8.86 25.61 -9.75
C ASN A 389 -7.74 26.40 -10.45
N LEU A 390 -6.47 26.16 -10.13
CA LEU A 390 -5.32 26.74 -10.83
C LEU A 390 -5.10 26.13 -12.23
N LYS A 391 -5.87 25.10 -12.63
CA LYS A 391 -5.76 24.43 -13.94
C LYS A 391 -5.86 25.38 -15.13
N ASN A 392 -6.69 26.42 -15.06
CA ASN A 392 -6.90 27.40 -16.12
C ASN A 392 -5.95 28.61 -16.03
N THR A 393 -5.07 28.65 -15.04
CA THR A 393 -4.05 29.69 -14.96
C THR A 393 -3.01 29.41 -16.05
N PRO A 394 -2.78 30.33 -17.01
CA PRO A 394 -1.73 30.19 -18.01
C PRO A 394 -0.38 30.31 -17.30
N LEU A 395 0.12 29.16 -16.81
CA LEU A 395 1.39 29.06 -16.10
C LEU A 395 2.59 29.18 -17.07
N LEU A 396 2.36 29.11 -18.40
CA LEU A 396 3.38 29.08 -19.45
C LEU A 396 2.88 29.73 -20.77
N SER A 397 2.43 31.00 -20.76
CA SER A 397 2.23 31.71 -22.04
C SER A 397 3.57 32.20 -22.59
N LYS A 398 3.77 32.09 -23.90
CA LYS A 398 4.97 32.56 -24.64
C LYS A 398 5.28 34.05 -24.47
N SER A 399 4.32 34.83 -23.96
CA SER A 399 4.36 36.28 -23.78
C SER A 399 4.80 36.71 -22.36
N ARG A 400 5.46 35.84 -21.60
CA ARG A 400 5.99 36.20 -20.27
C ARG A 400 7.31 36.97 -20.42
N PRO A 401 7.52 38.07 -19.65
CA PRO A 401 8.87 38.59 -19.44
C PRO A 401 9.73 37.47 -18.86
N ALA A 402 10.99 37.38 -19.30
CA ALA A 402 11.95 36.41 -18.78
C ALA A 402 11.90 36.42 -17.25
N LEU A 403 11.91 35.24 -16.62
CA LEU A 403 12.05 35.12 -15.18
C LEU A 403 13.21 36.03 -14.73
N PRO A 404 13.07 36.85 -13.69
CA PRO A 404 14.18 37.64 -13.17
C PRO A 404 15.40 36.73 -13.00
N GLN A 405 16.60 37.19 -13.38
CA GLN A 405 17.82 36.38 -13.41
C GLN A 405 18.02 35.61 -12.08
N THR A 406 17.62 36.21 -10.96
CA THR A 406 17.61 35.60 -9.62
C THR A 406 16.71 34.37 -9.49
N ALA A 407 15.55 34.33 -10.15
CA ALA A 407 14.65 33.17 -10.14
C ALA A 407 15.15 32.05 -11.06
N GLN A 408 15.79 32.39 -12.18
CA GLN A 408 16.45 31.41 -13.04
C GLN A 408 17.64 30.77 -12.34
N ILE A 409 18.45 31.59 -11.63
CA ILE A 409 19.55 31.13 -10.78
C ILE A 409 19.03 30.26 -9.64
N ALA A 410 17.93 30.62 -8.96
CA ALA A 410 17.35 29.80 -7.89
C ALA A 410 16.81 28.45 -8.38
N ILE A 411 16.18 28.41 -9.57
CA ILE A 411 15.73 27.16 -10.21
C ILE A 411 16.94 26.33 -10.66
N GLY A 412 17.97 26.96 -11.22
CA GLY A 412 19.22 26.31 -11.63
C GLY A 412 19.98 25.72 -10.45
N ILE A 413 20.10 26.46 -9.34
CA ILE A 413 20.70 25.99 -8.08
C ILE A 413 19.85 24.88 -7.47
N GLY A 414 18.50 25.00 -7.47
CA GLY A 414 17.62 23.94 -6.99
C GLY A 414 17.70 22.65 -7.82
N GLY A 415 17.82 22.77 -9.15
CA GLY A 415 18.02 21.64 -10.06
C GLY A 415 19.42 21.00 -9.93
N LEU A 416 20.47 21.81 -9.81
CA LEU A 416 21.84 21.35 -9.56
C LEU A 416 21.98 20.71 -8.17
N ALA A 417 21.30 21.25 -7.16
CA ALA A 417 21.20 20.63 -5.84
C ALA A 417 20.49 19.27 -5.92
N MET A 418 19.38 19.13 -6.67
CA MET A 418 18.75 17.82 -6.88
C MET A 418 19.68 16.80 -7.54
N ILE A 419 20.46 17.22 -8.54
CA ILE A 419 21.42 16.36 -9.25
C ILE A 419 22.58 15.99 -8.33
N ALA A 420 23.16 16.96 -7.61
CA ALA A 420 24.25 16.73 -6.68
C ALA A 420 23.82 15.85 -5.49
N THR A 421 22.65 16.07 -4.91
CA THR A 421 22.10 15.26 -3.83
C THR A 421 21.79 13.83 -4.27
N GLY A 422 21.23 13.65 -5.48
CA GLY A 422 20.95 12.34 -6.05
C GLY A 422 22.20 11.55 -6.43
N ILE A 423 23.32 12.23 -6.70
CA ILE A 423 24.61 11.62 -7.08
C ILE A 423 25.51 11.37 -5.86
N PHE A 424 25.53 12.26 -4.86
CA PHE A 424 26.53 12.22 -3.78
C PHE A 424 26.03 11.72 -2.43
N GLY A 425 24.72 11.47 -2.25
CA GLY A 425 24.15 10.78 -1.09
C GLY A 425 24.66 11.29 0.26
N THR A 426 24.12 12.40 0.76
CA THR A 426 24.50 12.89 2.10
C THR A 426 23.73 12.16 3.19
N ASP A 427 24.35 11.95 4.36
CA ASP A 427 23.73 11.32 5.54
C ASP A 427 22.59 12.18 6.17
N TYR A 428 22.28 13.35 5.61
CA TYR A 428 21.30 14.30 6.14
C TYR A 428 20.20 14.63 5.11
N VAL A 429 19.47 13.58 4.72
CA VAL A 429 18.31 13.55 3.80
C VAL A 429 17.21 14.58 4.15
N PHE A 430 17.15 15.06 5.40
CA PHE A 430 16.21 16.10 5.83
C PHE A 430 16.50 17.48 5.19
N ILE A 431 17.76 17.87 5.05
CA ILE A 431 18.15 19.16 4.43
C ILE A 431 17.86 19.11 2.93
N ASP A 432 18.14 17.97 2.31
CA ASP A 432 17.82 17.66 0.92
C ASP A 432 16.30 17.75 0.64
N PHE A 433 15.49 17.23 1.56
CA PHE A 433 14.02 17.28 1.47
C PHE A 433 13.46 18.70 1.66
N VAL A 434 14.01 19.48 2.62
CA VAL A 434 13.63 20.90 2.81
C VAL A 434 14.01 21.73 1.59
N LEU A 435 15.15 21.46 0.95
CA LEU A 435 15.57 22.14 -0.29
C LEU A 435 14.69 21.78 -1.48
N VAL A 436 14.29 20.51 -1.63
CA VAL A 436 13.37 20.06 -2.70
C VAL A 436 11.95 20.62 -2.51
N ALA A 437 11.41 20.57 -1.29
CA ALA A 437 10.11 21.13 -0.97
C ALA A 437 10.11 22.66 -1.12
N SER A 438 11.17 23.34 -0.66
CA SER A 438 11.34 24.79 -0.82
C SER A 438 11.53 25.17 -2.29
N GLY A 439 12.27 24.39 -3.08
CA GLY A 439 12.43 24.59 -4.52
C GLY A 439 11.12 24.42 -5.28
N ALA A 440 10.31 23.42 -4.94
CA ALA A 440 8.97 23.22 -5.52
C ALA A 440 7.99 24.35 -5.13
N VAL A 441 8.07 24.83 -3.89
CA VAL A 441 7.25 25.95 -3.39
C VAL A 441 7.69 27.28 -4.01
N LEU A 442 8.99 27.52 -4.16
CA LEU A 442 9.55 28.70 -4.82
C LEU A 442 9.24 28.68 -6.33
N ALA A 443 9.32 27.52 -6.99
CA ALA A 443 8.87 27.36 -8.36
C ALA A 443 7.37 27.63 -8.49
N ALA A 444 6.54 27.14 -7.56
CA ALA A 444 5.11 27.43 -7.53
C ALA A 444 4.80 28.92 -7.27
N ALA A 445 5.57 29.58 -6.39
CA ALA A 445 5.43 31.01 -6.08
C ALA A 445 5.90 31.91 -7.23
N ALA A 446 6.96 31.53 -7.95
CA ALA A 446 7.47 32.22 -9.13
C ALA A 446 6.52 32.15 -10.34
N LEU A 447 5.57 31.22 -10.33
CA LEU A 447 4.57 31.08 -11.39
C LEU A 447 3.34 31.99 -11.22
N ILE A 448 3.26 32.77 -10.13
CA ILE A 448 2.16 33.70 -9.82
C ILE A 448 2.45 35.09 -10.45
N PRO A 449 1.55 35.67 -11.28
CA PRO A 449 1.79 36.95 -11.96
C PRO A 449 1.96 38.13 -11.00
N ALA A 450 2.88 39.06 -11.30
CA ALA A 450 3.12 40.29 -10.53
C ALA A 450 1.97 41.31 -10.59
N ASN A 451 1.11 41.24 -11.62
CA ASN A 451 0.09 42.26 -11.91
C ASN A 451 -1.32 41.95 -11.37
N ARG A 452 -1.48 40.95 -10.51
CA ARG A 452 -2.74 40.76 -9.76
C ARG A 452 -2.56 41.22 -8.31
N PRO A 453 -3.56 41.88 -7.69
CA PRO A 453 -3.55 42.09 -6.26
C PRO A 453 -3.45 40.71 -5.61
N ARG A 454 -2.30 40.44 -4.99
CA ARG A 454 -2.08 39.19 -4.25
C ARG A 454 -3.21 39.10 -3.24
N PRO A 455 -4.01 38.01 -3.18
CA PRO A 455 -4.89 37.81 -2.04
C PRO A 455 -4.00 37.63 -0.81
N ALA A 456 -3.77 38.77 -0.15
CA ALA A 456 -2.82 38.93 0.93
C ALA A 456 -3.47 38.40 2.19
N SER A 457 -3.19 37.13 2.50
CA SER A 457 -3.01 36.57 3.86
C SER A 457 -3.23 35.06 3.82
N SER A 458 -4.36 34.56 3.30
CA SER A 458 -4.75 33.15 3.49
C SER A 458 -3.99 32.12 2.63
N LEU A 459 -3.60 32.44 1.39
CA LEU A 459 -2.85 31.51 0.52
C LEU A 459 -1.37 31.42 0.92
N LEU A 460 -0.75 32.57 1.22
CA LEU A 460 0.63 32.63 1.72
C LEU A 460 0.71 32.16 3.18
N ALA A 461 -0.34 32.36 4.00
CA ALA A 461 -0.44 31.73 5.31
C ALA A 461 -0.76 30.24 5.21
N GLY A 462 -1.47 29.78 4.18
CA GLY A 462 -1.70 28.34 3.95
C GLY A 462 -0.43 27.63 3.50
N ILE A 463 0.29 28.19 2.53
CA ILE A 463 1.59 27.68 2.07
C ILE A 463 2.65 27.84 3.17
N GLY A 464 2.64 28.95 3.89
CA GLY A 464 3.50 29.22 5.04
C GLY A 464 3.18 28.31 6.23
N ALA A 465 1.92 28.05 6.55
CA ALA A 465 1.52 27.12 7.61
C ALA A 465 1.83 25.67 7.22
N VAL A 466 1.74 25.30 5.94
CA VAL A 466 2.22 24.01 5.44
C VAL A 466 3.74 23.94 5.57
N ALA A 467 4.50 24.92 5.10
CA ALA A 467 5.97 24.93 5.25
C ALA A 467 6.42 24.94 6.73
N VAL A 468 5.75 25.72 7.58
CA VAL A 468 6.01 25.81 9.03
C VAL A 468 5.58 24.53 9.75
N ALA A 469 4.45 23.92 9.41
CA ALA A 469 4.06 22.62 9.96
C ALA A 469 5.02 21.51 9.52
N PHE A 470 5.54 21.56 8.29
CA PHE A 470 6.51 20.61 7.76
C PHE A 470 7.93 20.81 8.35
N ALA A 471 8.28 22.02 8.80
CA ALA A 471 9.58 22.32 9.41
C ALA A 471 9.59 22.19 10.95
N ILE A 472 8.53 22.65 11.63
CA ILE A 472 8.47 22.79 13.09
C ILE A 472 7.92 21.52 13.77
N VAL A 473 6.92 20.85 13.18
CA VAL A 473 6.29 19.68 13.84
C VAL A 473 7.28 18.51 13.99
N PRO A 474 8.10 18.15 12.99
CA PRO A 474 9.13 17.12 13.18
C PRO A 474 10.24 17.55 14.14
N GLY A 475 10.66 18.83 14.11
CA GLY A 475 11.68 19.37 15.01
C GLY A 475 11.26 19.40 16.49
N LEU A 476 9.98 19.68 16.77
CA LEU A 476 9.42 19.58 18.13
C LEU A 476 9.22 18.12 18.57
N LEU A 477 8.92 17.22 17.63
CA LEU A 477 8.77 15.78 17.90
C LEU A 477 10.11 15.07 18.10
N THR A 478 11.20 15.53 17.47
CA THR A 478 12.56 15.03 17.73
C THR A 478 13.15 15.56 19.04
N LEU A 479 12.73 16.74 19.49
CA LEU A 479 13.09 17.27 20.83
C LEU A 479 12.39 16.54 21.99
N SER A 480 11.27 15.86 21.71
CA SER A 480 10.45 15.14 22.72
C SER A 480 10.53 13.62 22.61
N ALA A 481 11.22 13.08 21.60
CA ALA A 481 11.48 11.65 21.48
C ALA A 481 12.69 11.27 22.36
N PRO A 482 12.57 10.30 23.29
CA PRO A 482 13.74 9.81 24.01
C PRO A 482 14.76 9.25 23.01
N ALA A 483 16.02 9.67 23.16
CA ALA A 483 17.12 9.18 22.35
C ALA A 483 17.09 7.64 22.34
N PRO A 484 17.17 6.97 21.17
CA PRO A 484 17.24 5.52 21.14
C PRO A 484 18.47 5.09 21.95
N ALA A 485 18.25 4.18 22.90
CA ALA A 485 19.31 3.63 23.73
C ALA A 485 20.47 3.16 22.84
N LYS A 486 21.70 3.58 23.16
CA LYS A 486 22.93 3.14 22.48
C LYS A 486 22.93 1.62 22.40
N ALA A 487 22.69 1.08 21.20
CA ALA A 487 22.79 -0.34 20.95
C ALA A 487 24.28 -0.71 20.92
N SER A 488 24.72 -1.56 21.85
CA SER A 488 26.07 -2.11 21.88
C SER A 488 26.31 -2.94 20.62
N THR A 489 27.33 -2.60 19.85
CA THR A 489 27.75 -3.30 18.64
C THR A 489 28.44 -4.62 18.97
N SER A 490 27.83 -5.76 18.62
CA SER A 490 28.50 -7.06 18.54
C SER A 490 28.49 -7.55 17.09
N ALA A 491 29.65 -8.00 16.60
CA ALA A 491 30.03 -8.19 15.19
C ALA A 491 29.42 -9.40 14.44
N PHE A 492 28.15 -9.75 14.65
CA PHE A 492 27.42 -10.73 13.83
C PHE A 492 26.08 -10.13 13.39
N PRO A 493 25.62 -10.31 12.12
CA PRO A 493 24.25 -9.95 11.78
C PRO A 493 23.32 -10.81 12.64
N GLN A 494 22.64 -10.19 13.62
CA GLN A 494 21.94 -10.88 14.70
C GLN A 494 20.95 -11.92 14.16
N ARG A 495 21.29 -13.21 14.27
CA ARG A 495 20.31 -14.28 14.23
C ARG A 495 19.39 -14.10 15.44
N ALA A 496 18.09 -14.06 15.22
CA ALA A 496 17.13 -14.00 16.32
C ALA A 496 16.67 -15.41 16.68
N TYR A 497 16.34 -15.63 17.96
CA TYR A 497 15.73 -16.87 18.42
C TYR A 497 14.24 -16.67 18.58
N LEU A 498 13.45 -17.30 17.71
CA LEU A 498 12.00 -17.13 17.64
C LEU A 498 11.30 -18.37 18.16
N ALA A 499 10.31 -18.20 19.03
CA ALA A 499 9.49 -19.30 19.51
C ALA A 499 8.01 -18.93 19.64
N GLY A 500 7.13 -19.88 19.35
CA GLY A 500 5.70 -19.80 19.60
C GLY A 500 5.27 -20.91 20.55
N THR A 501 4.49 -20.59 21.59
CA THR A 501 3.94 -21.58 22.52
C THR A 501 2.42 -21.48 22.57
N VAL A 502 1.77 -22.63 22.74
CA VAL A 502 0.34 -22.74 23.02
C VAL A 502 0.18 -23.66 24.21
N GLY A 503 -0.53 -23.22 25.24
CA GLY A 503 -0.78 -24.01 26.43
C GLY A 503 -1.22 -23.12 27.59
N ASN A 504 -1.75 -23.72 28.66
CA ASN A 504 -2.27 -22.98 29.83
C ASN A 504 -3.28 -21.88 29.47
N GLY A 505 -4.09 -22.11 28.42
CA GLY A 505 -5.07 -21.14 27.91
C GLY A 505 -4.45 -19.91 27.22
N ARG A 506 -3.14 -19.91 26.94
CA ARG A 506 -2.45 -18.80 26.28
C ARG A 506 -1.73 -19.24 25.01
N ILE A 507 -1.72 -18.32 24.04
CA ILE A 507 -0.81 -18.35 22.90
C ILE A 507 0.23 -17.25 23.13
N GLN A 508 1.50 -17.57 22.98
CA GLN A 508 2.59 -16.64 23.23
C GLN A 508 3.63 -16.71 22.12
N LEU A 509 4.25 -15.57 21.88
CA LEU A 509 5.33 -15.40 20.93
C LEU A 509 6.53 -14.81 21.66
N PHE A 510 7.69 -15.43 21.45
CA PHE A 510 8.94 -15.08 22.11
C PHE A 510 9.98 -14.69 21.08
N LEU A 511 10.78 -13.68 21.42
CA LEU A 511 11.98 -13.28 20.67
C LEU A 511 13.14 -13.21 21.65
N ASN A 512 14.22 -13.93 21.35
CA ASN A 512 15.44 -14.01 22.16
C ASN A 512 15.13 -14.37 23.63
N GLY A 513 14.18 -15.29 23.82
CA GLY A 513 13.74 -15.75 25.14
C GLY A 513 12.89 -14.76 25.95
N LYS A 514 12.36 -13.70 25.33
CA LYS A 514 11.42 -12.76 25.96
C LYS A 514 10.07 -12.80 25.26
N VAL A 515 8.97 -12.72 26.02
CA VAL A 515 7.62 -12.60 25.45
C VAL A 515 7.49 -11.27 24.71
N ILE A 516 7.07 -11.30 23.44
CA ILE A 516 6.83 -10.12 22.59
C ILE A 516 5.37 -9.99 22.15
N ALA A 517 4.57 -11.04 22.28
CA ALA A 517 3.12 -11.01 22.11
C ALA A 517 2.46 -12.15 22.89
N SER A 518 1.25 -11.92 23.41
CA SER A 518 0.47 -12.94 24.09
C SER A 518 -1.03 -12.68 23.92
N GLY A 519 -1.83 -13.75 23.92
CA GLY A 519 -3.27 -13.70 23.85
C GLY A 519 -3.91 -15.01 24.33
N PRO A 520 -5.25 -15.12 24.30
CA PRO A 520 -5.95 -16.34 24.66
C PRO A 520 -5.73 -17.45 23.63
N ALA A 521 -5.57 -18.70 24.07
CA ALA A 521 -5.46 -19.87 23.21
C ALA A 521 -6.72 -20.74 23.21
N PRO A 522 -7.00 -21.43 22.08
CA PRO A 522 -8.08 -22.40 22.00
C PRO A 522 -7.77 -23.67 22.80
N LYS A 523 -8.82 -24.22 23.41
CA LYS A 523 -8.81 -25.57 23.99
C LYS A 523 -9.28 -26.60 22.95
N ASN A 524 -8.84 -27.85 23.11
CA ASN A 524 -9.36 -29.02 22.39
C ASN A 524 -9.18 -29.01 20.86
N LEU A 525 -8.11 -28.41 20.34
CA LEU A 525 -7.79 -28.51 18.93
C LEU A 525 -7.29 -29.93 18.58
N LYS A 526 -7.77 -30.49 17.47
CA LYS A 526 -7.29 -31.80 16.98
C LYS A 526 -6.04 -31.65 16.09
N PRO A 527 -5.06 -32.57 16.18
CA PRO A 527 -3.91 -32.61 15.28
C PRO A 527 -4.31 -32.67 13.80
N SER A 528 -3.53 -32.02 12.93
CA SER A 528 -3.76 -32.04 11.49
C SER A 528 -3.02 -33.20 10.82
N LYS A 529 -3.66 -33.78 9.79
CA LYS A 529 -3.03 -34.77 8.91
C LYS A 529 -2.10 -34.15 7.86
N SER A 530 -2.07 -32.82 7.77
CA SER A 530 -1.15 -32.11 6.86
C SER A 530 0.31 -32.24 7.32
N PRO A 531 1.28 -32.25 6.39
CA PRO A 531 2.70 -32.26 6.71
C PRO A 531 3.11 -31.07 7.61
N PHE A 532 4.15 -31.28 8.41
CA PHE A 532 4.86 -30.18 9.04
C PHE A 532 5.91 -29.63 8.08
N GLU A 533 5.84 -28.34 7.79
CA GLU A 533 6.68 -27.70 6.78
C GLU A 533 7.55 -26.59 7.41
N ILE A 534 8.82 -26.54 6.99
CA ILE A 534 9.83 -25.57 7.44
C ILE A 534 10.23 -24.68 6.27
N GLY A 535 10.34 -23.38 6.54
CA GLY A 535 10.70 -22.35 5.58
C GLY A 535 9.61 -22.01 4.57
N GLY A 536 8.43 -22.59 4.72
CA GLY A 536 7.26 -22.36 3.87
C GLY A 536 6.15 -23.32 4.27
N VAL A 537 4.91 -23.01 3.88
CA VAL A 537 3.82 -23.98 3.87
C VAL A 537 3.21 -24.02 2.47
N THR A 538 2.55 -25.12 2.12
CA THR A 538 1.77 -25.22 0.89
C THR A 538 0.76 -24.06 0.81
N GLY A 539 0.88 -23.23 -0.22
CA GLY A 539 0.06 -22.02 -0.43
C GLY A 539 0.51 -20.75 0.32
N GLY A 540 1.53 -20.81 1.17
CA GLY A 540 2.11 -19.65 1.87
C GLY A 540 3.34 -19.07 1.16
N HIS A 541 3.75 -17.83 1.49
CA HIS A 541 5.05 -17.33 1.04
C HIS A 541 6.16 -17.93 1.91
N GLY A 542 7.16 -18.51 1.25
CA GLY A 542 8.32 -19.09 1.92
C GLY A 542 9.21 -18.03 2.57
N TRP A 543 9.94 -18.48 3.57
CA TRP A 543 11.01 -17.77 4.22
C TRP A 543 12.03 -17.28 3.21
N SER A 544 12.45 -16.03 3.35
CA SER A 544 13.60 -15.48 2.63
C SER A 544 14.64 -15.18 3.69
N GLY A 545 15.75 -15.91 3.70
CA GLY A 545 16.76 -15.86 4.75
C GLY A 545 17.18 -17.24 5.24
N SER A 546 17.90 -17.32 6.34
CA SER A 546 18.42 -18.58 6.88
C SER A 546 17.60 -19.04 8.09
N LEU A 547 17.39 -20.35 8.21
CA LEU A 547 16.81 -21.01 9.38
C LEU A 547 17.77 -22.06 9.91
N ASP A 548 17.78 -22.23 11.22
CA ASP A 548 18.63 -23.21 11.90
C ASP A 548 17.88 -23.76 13.14
N SER A 549 18.16 -25.02 13.47
CA SER A 549 17.76 -25.67 14.71
C SER A 549 16.26 -25.53 15.01
N VAL A 550 15.43 -26.07 14.12
CA VAL A 550 13.96 -26.06 14.27
C VAL A 550 13.55 -27.18 15.21
N GLY A 551 12.97 -26.83 16.36
CA GLY A 551 12.48 -27.77 17.38
C GLY A 551 10.96 -27.71 17.54
N VAL A 552 10.35 -28.86 17.84
CA VAL A 552 8.94 -28.99 18.22
C VAL A 552 8.82 -29.80 19.50
N TRP A 553 8.07 -29.28 20.47
CA TRP A 553 7.77 -29.94 21.74
C TRP A 553 6.26 -30.13 21.90
N ASP A 554 5.83 -31.22 22.54
CA ASP A 554 4.41 -31.54 22.83
C ASP A 554 3.86 -30.85 24.08
N GLN A 555 4.58 -29.83 24.57
CA GLN A 555 4.20 -29.01 25.70
C GLN A 555 4.68 -27.56 25.56
N PRO A 556 4.03 -26.59 26.25
CA PRO A 556 4.47 -25.21 26.30
C PRO A 556 5.74 -25.09 27.14
N LEU A 557 6.83 -24.60 26.54
CA LEU A 557 8.05 -24.29 27.27
C LEU A 557 7.91 -22.96 28.03
N SER A 558 8.55 -22.89 29.21
CA SER A 558 8.61 -21.67 30.00
C SER A 558 9.52 -20.62 29.35
N GLN A 559 9.32 -19.36 29.73
CA GLN A 559 10.20 -18.27 29.29
C GLN A 559 11.67 -18.55 29.65
N ASP A 560 11.92 -19.10 30.83
CA ASP A 560 13.28 -19.40 31.31
C ASP A 560 13.93 -20.53 30.50
N ALA A 561 13.16 -21.55 30.12
CA ALA A 561 13.65 -22.62 29.26
C ALA A 561 14.06 -22.07 27.88
N LEU A 562 13.20 -21.24 27.26
CA LEU A 562 13.48 -20.61 25.97
C LEU A 562 14.64 -19.59 26.07
N ARG A 563 14.76 -18.88 27.19
CA ARG A 563 15.86 -17.95 27.46
C ARG A 563 17.19 -18.70 27.62
N LYS A 564 17.19 -19.85 28.30
CA LYS A 564 18.38 -20.71 28.42
C LYS A 564 18.82 -21.24 27.06
N GLN A 565 17.88 -21.70 26.23
CA GLN A 565 18.15 -22.12 24.84
C GLN A 565 18.76 -20.98 24.02
N PHE A 566 18.19 -19.77 24.11
CA PHE A 566 18.74 -18.58 23.46
C PHE A 566 20.17 -18.26 23.92
N LEU A 567 20.41 -18.17 25.24
CA LEU A 567 21.72 -17.80 25.78
C LEU A 567 22.81 -18.79 25.39
N VAL A 568 22.50 -20.08 25.40
CA VAL A 568 23.46 -21.13 25.00
C VAL A 568 23.75 -21.08 23.50
N GLY A 569 22.73 -20.87 22.66
CA GLY A 569 22.94 -20.76 21.22
C GLY A 569 23.61 -19.45 20.79
N ALA A 570 23.34 -18.34 21.48
CA ALA A 570 24.00 -17.05 21.22
C ALA A 570 25.52 -17.10 21.45
N ASN A 571 26.01 -18.01 22.30
CA ASN A 571 27.42 -18.21 22.60
C ASN A 571 28.15 -19.12 21.58
N GLY A 572 27.50 -19.53 20.48
CA GLY A 572 28.16 -20.16 19.32
C GLY A 572 28.66 -21.61 19.50
N LYS A 573 28.46 -22.24 20.66
CA LYS A 573 28.86 -23.64 20.89
C LYS A 573 27.77 -24.60 20.42
N THR A 574 27.83 -25.02 19.15
CA THR A 574 26.87 -25.96 18.52
C THR A 574 26.66 -27.26 19.31
N GLY A 575 27.71 -27.79 19.96
CA GLY A 575 27.61 -28.94 20.87
C GLY A 575 26.78 -28.66 22.13
N SER A 576 26.78 -27.43 22.63
CA SER A 576 26.00 -27.01 23.81
C SER A 576 24.52 -26.83 23.48
N VAL A 577 24.17 -26.36 22.28
CA VAL A 577 22.76 -26.27 21.84
C VAL A 577 22.12 -27.66 21.79
N LYS A 578 22.84 -28.67 21.29
CA LYS A 578 22.41 -30.08 21.29
C LYS A 578 22.04 -30.54 22.71
N SER A 579 22.89 -30.25 23.70
CA SER A 579 22.64 -30.65 25.09
C SER A 579 21.39 -29.99 25.69
N VAL A 580 21.13 -28.70 25.40
CA VAL A 580 19.97 -28.00 25.95
C VAL A 580 18.67 -28.44 25.26
N MET A 581 18.70 -28.72 23.96
CA MET A 581 17.52 -29.18 23.22
C MET A 581 17.11 -30.59 23.68
N HIS A 582 18.05 -31.53 23.84
CA HIS A 582 17.75 -32.90 24.27
C HIS A 582 17.29 -33.03 25.72
N VAL A 583 17.70 -32.11 26.60
CA VAL A 583 17.31 -32.09 28.02
C VAL A 583 16.02 -31.29 28.23
N SER A 584 15.47 -30.67 27.18
CA SER A 584 14.17 -30.00 27.26
C SER A 584 13.06 -31.03 27.15
N ASP A 585 12.34 -31.26 28.26
CA ASP A 585 11.23 -32.22 28.32
C ASP A 585 10.23 -32.03 27.18
N GLY A 586 9.66 -33.13 26.69
CA GLY A 586 8.62 -33.11 25.66
C GLY A 586 9.12 -32.84 24.24
N LEU A 587 10.43 -32.94 23.96
CA LEU A 587 10.96 -32.77 22.60
C LEU A 587 10.47 -33.90 21.66
N VAL A 588 9.75 -33.53 20.61
CA VAL A 588 9.18 -34.47 19.63
C VAL A 588 10.01 -34.55 18.35
N ARG A 589 10.43 -33.40 17.82
CA ARG A 589 11.21 -33.29 16.58
C ARG A 589 12.30 -32.24 16.73
N TRP A 590 13.46 -32.50 16.16
CA TRP A 590 14.51 -31.50 16.05
C TRP A 590 15.28 -31.60 14.74
N TYR A 591 15.31 -30.51 13.98
CA TYR A 591 15.97 -30.42 12.69
C TYR A 591 17.15 -29.47 12.77
N GLY A 592 18.36 -30.00 12.63
CA GLY A 592 19.58 -29.20 12.62
C GLY A 592 19.74 -28.35 11.37
N LEU A 593 19.20 -28.76 10.21
CA LEU A 593 19.23 -28.06 8.91
C LEU A 593 20.62 -27.84 8.26
N GLY A 594 21.73 -27.97 8.98
CA GLY A 594 23.09 -27.91 8.42
C GLY A 594 23.44 -29.00 7.39
N ASP A 595 22.80 -30.17 7.50
CA ASP A 595 23.08 -31.34 6.62
C ASP A 595 22.20 -31.38 5.36
N ILE A 596 21.55 -30.28 4.97
CA ILE A 596 20.46 -30.32 3.98
C ILE A 596 20.85 -30.93 2.62
N GLY A 597 22.12 -30.81 2.22
CA GLY A 597 22.65 -31.44 1.00
C GLY A 597 22.65 -32.98 1.03
N LYS A 598 22.45 -33.61 2.20
CA LYS A 598 22.37 -35.07 2.41
C LYS A 598 20.97 -35.53 2.82
N GLY A 599 19.96 -34.66 2.70
CA GLY A 599 18.61 -34.87 3.20
C GLY A 599 18.41 -34.39 4.66
N VAL A 600 17.16 -34.07 5.02
CA VAL A 600 16.86 -33.49 6.33
C VAL A 600 16.63 -34.60 7.37
N LYS A 601 17.54 -34.67 8.34
CA LYS A 601 17.53 -35.65 9.43
C LYS A 601 16.80 -35.13 10.66
N ASP A 602 15.99 -35.99 11.28
CA ASP A 602 15.50 -35.76 12.63
C ASP A 602 16.57 -36.13 13.65
N ARG A 603 16.82 -35.24 14.61
CA ARG A 603 17.82 -35.40 15.65
C ARG A 603 17.18 -35.66 17.03
N ALA A 604 15.87 -35.78 17.17
CA ALA A 604 15.19 -36.16 18.41
C ALA A 604 15.34 -37.67 18.77
N SER A 605 15.08 -38.07 20.02
CA SER A 605 15.42 -39.40 20.57
C SER A 605 14.68 -40.59 19.93
N GLY A 606 13.40 -40.47 19.59
CA GLY A 606 12.58 -41.60 19.06
C GLY A 606 12.72 -41.88 17.56
N THR A 607 13.30 -40.95 16.79
CA THR A 607 13.48 -41.01 15.33
C THR A 607 14.87 -40.58 14.90
N HIS A 608 15.81 -40.58 15.85
CA HIS A 608 17.16 -40.08 15.71
C HIS A 608 17.86 -40.67 14.48
N GLY A 609 18.39 -39.80 13.62
CA GLY A 609 19.20 -40.19 12.47
C GLY A 609 18.41 -40.60 11.23
N LYS A 610 17.07 -40.72 11.29
CA LYS A 610 16.24 -40.99 10.11
C LYS A 610 16.09 -39.73 9.24
N VAL A 611 16.22 -39.89 7.93
CA VAL A 611 15.84 -38.85 6.96
C VAL A 611 14.32 -38.81 6.91
N VAL A 612 13.73 -37.72 7.40
CA VAL A 612 12.27 -37.58 7.48
C VAL A 612 11.77 -36.37 6.70
N GLY A 613 12.65 -35.57 6.10
CA GLY A 613 12.26 -34.40 5.34
C GLY A 613 12.68 -34.49 3.87
N THR A 614 11.72 -34.36 2.96
CA THR A 614 12.00 -34.11 1.53
C THR A 614 11.99 -32.61 1.27
N VAL A 615 13.00 -32.10 0.57
CA VAL A 615 12.97 -30.72 0.05
C VAL A 615 11.88 -30.70 -1.02
N GLY A 616 10.74 -30.06 -0.75
CA GLY A 616 9.58 -30.13 -1.64
C GLY A 616 9.78 -29.34 -2.94
N GLN A 617 9.33 -29.91 -4.06
CA GLN A 617 9.21 -29.40 -5.46
C GLN A 617 10.28 -28.48 -6.09
N SER A 618 11.32 -28.03 -5.40
CA SER A 618 12.44 -27.37 -6.07
C SER A 618 13.70 -27.33 -5.20
N PRO A 619 14.63 -28.31 -5.36
CA PRO A 619 15.92 -28.34 -4.67
C PRO A 619 16.72 -27.04 -4.80
N ASN A 620 16.50 -26.26 -5.86
CA ASN A 620 17.20 -25.01 -6.15
C ASN A 620 16.83 -23.83 -5.22
N HIS A 621 15.85 -23.99 -4.32
CA HIS A 621 15.35 -22.90 -3.47
C HIS A 621 15.64 -23.08 -1.97
N VAL A 622 16.27 -24.19 -1.60
CA VAL A 622 16.87 -24.38 -0.28
C VAL A 622 18.33 -24.78 -0.48
N ALA A 623 19.24 -23.92 -0.05
CA ALA A 623 20.68 -24.15 -0.15
C ALA A 623 21.27 -24.41 1.24
N PRO A 624 22.43 -25.08 1.34
CA PRO A 624 23.26 -24.97 2.52
C PRO A 624 23.52 -23.49 2.87
N GLY A 625 23.41 -23.13 4.15
CA GLY A 625 23.71 -21.78 4.65
C GLY A 625 25.21 -21.49 4.70
N ASP A 626 25.57 -20.25 5.09
CA ASP A 626 26.95 -19.77 5.15
C ASP A 626 27.86 -20.63 6.08
N HIS A 627 29.17 -20.60 5.79
CA HIS A 627 30.29 -21.52 6.10
C HIS A 627 30.41 -22.25 7.46
N ASP A 628 29.54 -22.02 8.45
CA ASP A 628 29.60 -22.72 9.76
C ASP A 628 28.79 -24.04 9.78
N GLY A 629 28.25 -24.47 8.63
CA GLY A 629 27.68 -25.82 8.45
C GLY A 629 26.40 -26.12 9.26
N GLY A 630 25.76 -25.12 9.87
CA GLY A 630 24.61 -25.30 10.77
C GLY A 630 23.23 -24.92 10.21
N ALA A 631 23.14 -24.04 9.21
CA ALA A 631 21.85 -23.46 8.78
C ALA A 631 21.45 -23.87 7.36
N ALA A 632 20.14 -23.80 7.05
CA ALA A 632 19.63 -23.86 5.69
C ALA A 632 19.18 -22.47 5.22
N LYS A 633 19.55 -22.10 4.00
CA LYS A 633 19.20 -20.83 3.35
C LYS A 633 18.00 -21.02 2.44
N PHE A 634 16.93 -20.29 2.74
CA PHE A 634 15.67 -20.30 2.00
C PHE A 634 15.59 -19.09 1.08
N LEU A 635 15.29 -19.35 -0.20
CA LEU A 635 15.21 -18.32 -1.25
C LEU A 635 13.77 -17.88 -1.53
N GLY A 636 12.89 -17.87 -0.52
CA GLY A 636 11.51 -17.37 -0.62
C GLY A 636 10.47 -18.37 -1.14
N LYS A 637 10.90 -19.46 -1.78
CA LYS A 637 10.03 -20.58 -2.24
C LYS A 637 10.45 -21.95 -1.71
N GLY A 638 11.62 -22.03 -1.07
CA GLY A 638 12.12 -23.27 -0.51
C GLY A 638 11.24 -23.77 0.63
N ARG A 639 11.01 -25.07 0.69
CA ARG A 639 10.32 -25.71 1.81
C ARG A 639 10.90 -27.08 2.09
N ILE A 640 10.87 -27.47 3.35
CA ILE A 640 11.16 -28.83 3.77
C ILE A 640 9.86 -29.40 4.28
N SER A 641 9.37 -30.46 3.64
CA SER A 641 8.16 -31.17 4.05
C SER A 641 8.54 -32.38 4.89
N THR A 642 7.93 -32.51 6.07
CA THR A 642 8.16 -33.61 7.00
C THR A 642 6.83 -34.29 7.37
N PRO A 643 6.84 -35.55 7.84
CA PRO A 643 5.64 -36.25 8.27
C PRO A 643 4.75 -35.43 9.22
N PRO A 644 3.42 -35.61 9.17
CA PRO A 644 2.49 -34.91 10.05
C PRO A 644 2.79 -35.11 11.54
N LEU A 645 2.56 -34.07 12.33
CA LEU A 645 2.74 -34.07 13.79
C LEU A 645 1.51 -34.62 14.52
N LEU A 646 1.12 -35.87 14.24
CA LEU A 646 -0.12 -36.47 14.76
C LEU A 646 -0.15 -36.58 16.30
N ASN A 647 1.01 -36.63 16.94
CA ASN A 647 1.15 -36.76 18.40
C ASN A 647 1.31 -35.42 19.11
N VAL A 648 1.30 -34.29 18.39
CA VAL A 648 1.43 -32.95 18.98
C VAL A 648 0.06 -32.30 19.01
N SER A 649 -0.44 -31.99 20.20
CA SER A 649 -1.69 -31.27 20.37
C SER A 649 -1.53 -29.81 19.94
N PRO A 650 -2.31 -29.29 18.96
CA PRO A 650 -2.25 -27.87 18.61
C PRO A 650 -2.76 -26.94 19.71
N SER A 651 -3.31 -27.49 20.81
CA SER A 651 -3.68 -26.75 22.03
C SER A 651 -2.59 -26.77 23.10
N ASN A 652 -1.53 -27.58 22.94
CA ASN A 652 -0.48 -27.74 23.94
C ASN A 652 0.85 -28.11 23.25
N PHE A 653 1.64 -27.12 22.84
CA PHE A 653 2.91 -27.36 22.14
C PHE A 653 3.81 -26.12 22.09
N THR A 654 5.07 -26.34 21.73
CA THR A 654 6.05 -25.29 21.40
C THR A 654 6.71 -25.55 20.05
N VAL A 655 6.96 -24.48 19.29
CA VAL A 655 7.85 -24.49 18.12
C VAL A 655 8.88 -23.39 18.27
N ALA A 656 10.16 -23.68 18.04
CA ALA A 656 11.23 -22.69 18.15
C ALA A 656 12.32 -22.89 17.09
N THR A 657 12.97 -21.80 16.67
CA THR A 657 14.05 -21.83 15.67
C THR A 657 14.89 -20.56 15.69
N TRP A 658 16.14 -20.68 15.24
CA TRP A 658 16.98 -19.54 14.90
C TRP A 658 16.66 -19.02 13.51
N VAL A 659 16.43 -17.72 13.41
CA VAL A 659 16.02 -17.05 12.18
C VAL A 659 17.00 -15.93 11.82
N GLN A 660 17.43 -15.92 10.56
CA GLN A 660 18.04 -14.78 9.91
C GLN A 660 17.14 -14.39 8.76
N THR A 661 16.68 -13.15 8.78
CA THR A 661 15.82 -12.54 7.77
C THR A 661 16.62 -12.16 6.54
N GLY A 662 16.08 -12.37 5.34
CA GLY A 662 16.65 -11.92 4.08
C GLY A 662 16.17 -10.53 3.68
N ALA A 663 16.21 -10.24 2.37
CA ALA A 663 15.80 -8.94 1.82
C ALA A 663 14.29 -8.66 1.97
N SER A 664 13.46 -9.71 2.01
CA SER A 664 12.01 -9.58 2.18
C SER A 664 11.56 -10.15 3.51
N ILE A 665 10.87 -9.33 4.30
CA ILE A 665 10.27 -9.72 5.59
C ILE A 665 8.74 -9.72 5.60
N SER A 666 8.08 -9.26 4.54
CA SER A 666 6.61 -9.21 4.50
C SER A 666 6.03 -10.60 4.24
N ASP A 667 5.16 -11.04 5.15
CA ASP A 667 4.31 -12.22 5.04
C ASP A 667 5.08 -13.54 4.85
N ARG A 668 6.18 -13.74 5.59
CA ARG A 668 7.13 -14.85 5.39
C ARG A 668 6.94 -15.94 6.42
N THR A 669 6.74 -17.17 5.96
CA THR A 669 6.50 -18.32 6.82
C THR A 669 7.82 -18.93 7.28
N VAL A 670 8.03 -19.00 8.59
CA VAL A 670 9.19 -19.64 9.22
C VAL A 670 8.95 -21.15 9.31
N ALA A 671 7.82 -21.55 9.89
CA ALA A 671 7.43 -22.95 10.03
C ALA A 671 5.92 -23.06 10.26
N GLY A 672 5.31 -24.19 9.91
CA GLY A 672 3.89 -24.37 10.14
C GLY A 672 3.31 -25.68 9.66
N VAL A 673 2.03 -25.86 9.94
CA VAL A 673 1.19 -26.93 9.39
C VAL A 673 0.01 -26.26 8.69
N GLN A 674 -0.13 -26.52 7.39
CA GLN A 674 -1.15 -25.87 6.57
C GLN A 674 -2.55 -26.05 7.17
N GLY A 675 -3.29 -24.95 7.29
CA GLY A 675 -4.65 -24.94 7.85
C GLY A 675 -4.75 -25.14 9.37
N ALA A 676 -3.63 -25.39 10.06
CA ALA A 676 -3.59 -25.67 11.49
C ALA A 676 -2.84 -24.60 12.29
N TRP A 677 -1.59 -24.29 11.96
CA TRP A 677 -0.83 -23.26 12.69
C TRP A 677 0.35 -22.73 11.88
N LEU A 678 0.75 -21.49 12.16
CA LEU A 678 1.82 -20.79 11.44
C LEU A 678 2.65 -19.92 12.39
N LEU A 679 3.97 -20.06 12.30
CA LEU A 679 4.95 -19.10 12.80
C LEU A 679 5.51 -18.33 11.60
N LYS A 680 5.31 -17.01 11.57
CA LYS A 680 5.55 -16.19 10.38
C LYS A 680 5.78 -14.72 10.73
N THR A 681 6.03 -13.90 9.71
CA THR A 681 5.79 -12.46 9.77
C THR A 681 4.44 -12.11 9.14
N ASP A 682 3.82 -10.99 9.56
CA ASP A 682 2.64 -10.44 8.90
C ASP A 682 3.01 -9.59 7.67
N ILE A 683 2.01 -8.96 7.04
CA ILE A 683 2.20 -8.11 5.86
C ILE A 683 3.08 -6.88 6.11
N SER A 684 3.21 -6.45 7.37
CA SER A 684 4.03 -5.31 7.78
C SER A 684 5.43 -5.76 8.25
N GLY A 685 5.65 -7.07 8.34
CA GLY A 685 6.90 -7.66 8.85
C GLY A 685 6.91 -7.91 10.35
N HIS A 686 5.78 -7.77 11.06
CA HIS A 686 5.69 -8.10 12.49
C HIS A 686 5.70 -9.60 12.72
N TRP A 687 6.43 -10.07 13.75
CA TRP A 687 6.39 -11.48 14.12
C TRP A 687 4.98 -11.87 14.54
N THR A 688 4.52 -13.01 14.04
CA THR A 688 3.16 -13.50 14.19
C THR A 688 3.17 -14.99 14.44
N PHE A 689 2.37 -15.42 15.42
CA PHE A 689 2.13 -16.84 15.67
C PHE A 689 0.63 -17.06 15.82
N GLY A 690 0.11 -18.07 15.14
CA GLY A 690 -1.32 -18.34 15.15
C GLY A 690 -1.64 -19.81 14.97
N VAL A 691 -2.75 -20.20 15.58
CA VAL A 691 -3.36 -21.53 15.50
C VAL A 691 -4.79 -21.41 14.99
N LYS A 692 -5.26 -22.43 14.28
CA LYS A 692 -6.55 -22.45 13.59
C LYS A 692 -7.06 -23.88 13.47
N GLN A 693 -8.37 -24.06 13.58
CA GLN A 693 -9.07 -25.27 13.14
C GLN A 693 -10.45 -24.88 12.60
N GLY A 694 -10.73 -25.23 11.34
CA GLY A 694 -11.97 -24.81 10.68
C GLY A 694 -12.10 -23.28 10.61
N LYS A 695 -13.15 -22.72 11.21
CA LYS A 695 -13.41 -21.26 11.26
C LYS A 695 -12.77 -20.55 12.46
N ALA A 696 -12.41 -21.28 13.51
CA ALA A 696 -11.81 -20.73 14.72
C ALA A 696 -10.31 -20.53 14.53
N GLY A 697 -9.81 -19.31 14.73
CA GLY A 697 -8.39 -18.97 14.61
C GLY A 697 -7.97 -17.94 15.65
N TYR A 698 -6.83 -18.18 16.27
CA TYR A 698 -6.24 -17.33 17.31
C TYR A 698 -4.85 -16.93 16.85
N THR A 699 -4.52 -15.66 16.96
CA THR A 699 -3.26 -15.13 16.45
C THR A 699 -2.76 -14.02 17.35
N VAL A 700 -1.46 -14.07 17.65
CA VAL A 700 -0.74 -13.00 18.32
C VAL A 700 0.24 -12.36 17.34
N VAL A 701 0.24 -11.03 17.32
CA VAL A 701 1.13 -10.23 16.49
C VAL A 701 1.94 -9.34 17.40
N SER A 702 3.25 -9.37 17.23
CA SER A 702 4.17 -8.55 18.02
C SER A 702 4.18 -7.09 17.55
N ARG A 703 4.59 -6.18 18.44
CA ARG A 703 4.84 -4.78 18.07
C ARG A 703 6.17 -4.59 17.32
N GLN A 704 7.08 -5.56 17.42
CA GLN A 704 8.40 -5.52 16.81
C GLN A 704 8.37 -6.11 15.41
N THR A 705 9.00 -5.46 14.44
CA THR A 705 9.19 -6.01 13.10
C THR A 705 10.45 -6.85 13.04
N ALA A 706 10.43 -7.90 12.23
CA ALA A 706 11.64 -8.57 11.76
C ALA A 706 12.59 -7.52 11.16
N GLN A 707 13.87 -7.59 11.52
CA GLN A 707 14.88 -6.71 10.90
C GLN A 707 15.16 -7.19 9.48
N ARG A 708 15.65 -6.32 8.59
CA ARG A 708 16.06 -6.73 7.24
C ARG A 708 17.57 -6.96 7.24
N PHE A 709 18.04 -8.06 6.69
CA PHE A 709 19.48 -8.22 6.45
C PHE A 709 19.88 -7.41 5.21
N VAL A 710 20.82 -6.49 5.39
CA VAL A 710 21.46 -5.70 4.33
C VAL A 710 22.92 -6.15 4.23
N PRO A 711 23.32 -6.81 3.12
CA PRO A 711 24.72 -7.18 2.90
C PRO A 711 25.62 -5.93 2.99
N GLY A 712 26.72 -6.00 3.76
CA GLY A 712 27.69 -4.90 3.90
C GLY A 712 27.47 -3.93 5.08
N ALA A 713 26.32 -3.98 5.77
CA ALA A 713 26.05 -3.10 6.92
C ALA A 713 27.02 -3.31 8.11
N ALA A 714 27.55 -4.54 8.28
CA ALA A 714 28.56 -4.84 9.29
C ALA A 714 29.91 -4.14 9.02
N GLN A 715 30.19 -3.74 7.77
CA GLN A 715 31.41 -3.02 7.39
C GLN A 715 31.24 -1.50 7.54
N GLN A 716 30.02 -0.97 7.34
CA GLN A 716 29.69 0.42 7.64
C GLN A 716 29.66 0.73 9.15
N ALA A 717 29.26 -0.22 10.00
CA ALA A 717 29.32 -0.06 11.45
C ALA A 717 30.76 0.08 12.00
N ARG A 718 31.78 -0.34 11.23
CA ARG A 718 33.20 -0.13 11.57
C ARG A 718 33.69 1.29 11.24
N ILE A 719 32.95 2.05 10.44
CA ILE A 719 33.37 3.37 9.94
C ILE A 719 32.24 4.38 10.22
N LYS A 720 31.97 4.67 11.50
CA LYS A 720 31.42 5.96 11.97
C LYS A 720 31.21 5.92 13.48
N GLU A 721 32.31 6.01 14.21
CA GLU A 721 32.26 6.77 15.46
C GLU A 721 32.44 8.25 15.09
N THR A 722 31.33 8.95 14.91
CA THR A 722 31.33 10.41 15.02
C THR A 722 30.33 10.79 16.12
N PRO A 723 30.71 11.67 17.07
CA PRO A 723 29.80 12.07 18.13
C PRO A 723 28.58 12.77 17.51
N SER A 724 27.41 12.47 18.05
CA SER A 724 26.18 13.19 17.80
C SER A 724 26.30 14.63 18.32
N GLY A 725 26.88 15.51 17.52
CA GLY A 725 26.79 16.95 17.67
C GLY A 725 25.94 17.54 16.55
N VAL A 726 25.14 18.57 16.86
CA VAL A 726 24.47 19.38 15.85
C VAL A 726 25.53 19.91 14.89
N SER A 727 25.49 19.51 13.62
CA SER A 727 26.48 20.02 12.66
C SER A 727 26.21 21.50 12.45
N LEU A 728 27.25 22.32 12.58
CA LEU A 728 27.19 23.77 12.34
C LEU A 728 26.57 24.08 10.97
N GLY A 729 26.80 23.20 9.99
CA GLY A 729 26.19 23.27 8.66
C GLY A 729 24.66 23.09 8.66
N GLY A 730 24.12 22.17 9.47
CA GLY A 730 22.66 21.99 9.61
C GLY A 730 21.99 23.17 10.32
N LEU A 731 22.66 23.77 11.30
CA LEU A 731 22.19 24.96 12.00
C LEU A 731 22.20 26.19 11.08
N LEU A 732 23.27 26.37 10.30
CA LEU A 732 23.39 27.43 9.29
C LEU A 732 22.36 27.26 8.16
N ALA A 733 22.12 26.04 7.69
CA ALA A 733 21.08 25.76 6.68
C ALA A 733 19.67 26.06 7.22
N GLY A 734 19.38 25.68 8.47
CA GLY A 734 18.12 26.02 9.13
C GLY A 734 17.91 27.53 9.27
N LEU A 735 18.95 28.27 9.67
CA LEU A 735 18.93 29.73 9.77
C LEU A 735 18.78 30.42 8.41
N LEU A 736 19.40 29.89 7.34
CA LEU A 736 19.26 30.40 5.98
C LEU A 736 17.83 30.20 5.44
N VAL A 737 17.21 29.05 5.72
CA VAL A 737 15.81 28.77 5.35
C VAL A 737 14.84 29.67 6.14
N LEU A 738 15.10 29.88 7.44
CA LEU A 738 14.36 30.83 8.27
C LEU A 738 14.51 32.27 7.74
N GLY A 739 15.72 32.67 7.36
CA GLY A 739 16.00 33.96 6.73
C GLY A 739 15.27 34.13 5.40
N ALA A 740 15.31 33.12 4.53
CA ALA A 740 14.59 33.12 3.25
C ALA A 740 13.06 33.17 3.44
N GLY A 741 12.52 32.43 4.41
CA GLY A 741 11.11 32.45 4.77
C GLY A 741 10.64 33.80 5.33
N LEU A 742 11.45 34.41 6.20
CA LEU A 742 11.20 35.75 6.76
C LEU A 742 11.22 36.84 5.68
N LEU A 743 12.07 36.71 4.65
CA LEU A 743 12.13 37.63 3.51
C LEU A 743 10.91 37.55 2.57
N LEU A 744 10.09 36.50 2.67
CA LEU A 744 8.80 36.40 1.96
C LEU A 744 7.71 37.27 2.61
N ILE A 745 7.90 37.71 3.85
CA ILE A 745 6.99 38.60 4.57
C ILE A 745 7.25 40.06 4.09
N PRO A 746 6.28 40.74 3.43
CA PRO A 746 6.52 42.05 2.82
C PRO A 746 6.95 43.16 3.79
N SER A 747 6.59 43.05 5.08
CA SER A 747 6.97 44.00 6.13
C SER A 747 8.41 43.77 6.64
N VAL A 748 8.88 42.52 6.65
CA VAL A 748 10.25 42.14 7.02
C VAL A 748 11.20 42.47 5.88
N ARG A 749 10.83 42.15 4.63
CA ARG A 749 11.59 42.51 3.42
C ARG A 749 11.86 44.01 3.33
N ARG A 750 10.86 44.85 3.61
CA ARG A 750 11.01 46.32 3.60
C ARG A 750 11.95 46.83 4.69
N ARG A 751 11.99 46.18 5.86
CA ARG A 751 12.94 46.52 6.94
C ARG A 751 14.35 46.07 6.62
N VAL A 752 14.54 44.86 6.10
CA VAL A 752 15.85 44.34 5.71
C VAL A 752 16.46 45.17 4.58
N VAL A 753 15.68 45.53 3.56
CA VAL A 753 16.17 46.40 2.45
C VAL A 753 16.53 47.82 2.92
N ARG A 754 15.80 48.39 3.88
CA ARG A 754 16.20 49.67 4.51
C ARG A 754 17.48 49.52 5.33
N PHE A 755 17.62 48.41 6.05
CA PHE A 755 18.78 48.15 6.89
C PHE A 755 20.04 47.93 6.04
N THR A 756 19.97 47.10 5.00
CA THR A 756 21.09 46.86 4.07
C THR A 756 21.39 48.09 3.19
N GLY A 757 20.37 48.86 2.80
CA GLY A 757 20.56 50.14 2.11
C GLY A 757 21.18 51.23 2.98
N SER A 758 21.10 51.13 4.31
CA SER A 758 21.82 52.04 5.23
C SER A 758 23.28 51.62 5.45
N LEU A 759 23.58 50.32 5.29
CA LEU A 759 24.92 49.74 5.40
C LEU A 759 25.76 49.93 4.14
N SER A 760 25.16 50.17 2.97
CA SER A 760 25.91 50.51 1.75
C SER A 760 26.15 52.02 1.58
N LYS A 761 25.67 52.85 2.51
CA LYS A 761 25.85 54.31 2.56
C LYS A 761 26.75 54.76 3.71
N ARG A 762 27.23 53.83 4.54
CA ARG A 762 28.37 53.99 5.45
C ARG A 762 29.52 53.19 4.87
#